data_AF-A0A838QMK0-F1
#
_entry.id   AF-A0A838QMK0-F1
#
_cell.length_a   1.000
_cell.length_b   1.000
_cell.length_c   1.000
_cell.angle_alpha   90.00
_cell.angle_beta   90.00
_cell.angle_gamma   90.00
#
_symmetry.space_group_name_H-M   'P 1'
#
loop_
_entity.id
_entity.type
_entity.pdbx_description
1 polymer ?
#
loop_
_entity_poly.entity_id
_entity_poly.type
_entity_poly.pdbx_seq_one_letter_code
_entity_poly.pdbx_strand_id
1 'polypeptide(L)'
;MRRNQLTAFVTLCVLIAGSAQGMAINIILEALSATTHPQILDGTFSFDEEPPAFDATSAGLLSTLQEIEGVFEDAFEDAQTIRITYWWDADMTFCCGQSIPAMMREDVNGNLTHAIVRINPTVPYYIDPTPSVDTEFTMAQRLYSFGPNAINPAQQAARFTGAVPAVFEAGYNGAVVPGGPADGGLRDLLTLAYQEMGHSIGMNAGFTGVTNGSNTGEVDDGDYDVAPALVNGAVMAMLPRGGTQDPLDHLVGNDAVMANLSIGSERTRPSTADFLAIAAAQNWTQIDLPRKDFLGGAIWHTDGNWLGAMRPLSNDAAYVRHGGTVTLGGIGNVESLTIDNNSVVQTSNQTLVADEVTLLNTPGVGTPRLVVEQFGDLISERVTVGIGTRLEVAGTAEIDRLDIAVGGQLRGNGLVDMTDFLGVLTNDGSIVTSAPGTLTIQSANNLGVDLDGVGEDGVVIVDQGNLTIDPLLTDAFNSTLTITAGRTATFASNITIGAGGLAQLTGSSAGGATIAGGPLFLNPGGVISTTGLGVVANAAIFLGDGSISEVPAAASELRLNGDTFLNGGRIVGLGLARQNGRLFVGLDSEVEVATYDLDGLSGNTEATISPGVTFLISSAAIETGSDNDYDGVMNVNNGTLDVASAWRLDGTLNLNGADEGGGSHDEHAHDDGGSNEGNGDAAVLQGAGGFTLANGGQINVTGTALVDTSAGIDSGTVFVDGDAEFSGPSIFGVNADVEIDDADDTLRLRGQTTLIGPSVVGSGRIIFEDN
;
A
#
# COMPACT_ATOMS: atom_id res chain seq x y z
N MET A 1 -7.09 -5.04 21.56
CA MET A 1 -8.51 -5.22 21.97
C MET A 1 -9.27 -6.23 21.09
N ARG A 2 -8.97 -6.37 19.78
CA ARG A 2 -9.49 -7.47 18.92
C ARG A 2 -8.66 -8.78 18.93
N ARG A 3 -7.42 -8.78 19.46
CA ARG A 3 -6.76 -10.01 19.97
C ARG A 3 -7.63 -10.80 20.96
N ASN A 4 -8.70 -10.19 21.51
CA ASN A 4 -9.69 -10.90 22.34
C ASN A 4 -11.01 -11.22 21.60
N GLN A 5 -11.30 -10.62 20.43
CA GLN A 5 -12.56 -10.84 19.69
C GLN A 5 -12.40 -11.84 18.53
N LEU A 6 -11.33 -11.76 17.74
CA LEU A 6 -11.04 -12.78 16.72
C LEU A 6 -10.57 -14.08 17.38
N THR A 7 -9.75 -13.97 18.43
CA THR A 7 -9.46 -15.08 19.33
C THR A 7 -10.74 -15.62 19.92
N ALA A 8 -11.75 -14.83 20.32
CA ALA A 8 -13.02 -15.40 20.80
C ALA A 8 -13.79 -16.20 19.73
N PHE A 9 -13.76 -15.80 18.45
CA PHE A 9 -14.48 -16.51 17.38
C PHE A 9 -13.74 -17.75 16.88
N VAL A 10 -12.41 -17.69 16.74
CA VAL A 10 -11.55 -18.85 16.39
C VAL A 10 -11.45 -19.81 17.59
N THR A 11 -11.32 -19.30 18.81
CA THR A 11 -11.32 -20.11 20.04
C THR A 11 -12.66 -20.82 20.23
N LEU A 12 -13.79 -20.24 19.83
CA LEU A 12 -15.10 -20.92 19.90
C LEU A 12 -15.20 -22.12 18.94
N CYS A 13 -14.47 -22.14 17.83
CA CYS A 13 -14.39 -23.28 16.92
C CYS A 13 -13.31 -24.31 17.33
N VAL A 14 -12.23 -23.87 17.98
CA VAL A 14 -11.15 -24.76 18.47
C VAL A 14 -11.49 -25.42 19.82
N LEU A 15 -12.38 -24.83 20.62
CA LEU A 15 -12.83 -25.36 21.94
C LEU A 15 -13.54 -26.73 21.90
N ILE A 16 -13.77 -27.33 20.74
CA ILE A 16 -14.34 -28.69 20.61
C ILE A 16 -13.24 -29.77 20.54
N ALA A 17 -11.98 -29.39 20.32
CA ALA A 17 -10.84 -30.31 20.46
C ALA A 17 -10.17 -30.06 21.82
N GLY A 18 -10.56 -30.83 22.84
CA GLY A 18 -9.88 -30.82 24.13
C GLY A 18 -8.43 -31.29 23.98
N SER A 19 -7.50 -30.36 23.76
CA SER A 19 -6.08 -30.60 24.01
C SER A 19 -5.88 -30.59 25.52
N ALA A 20 -5.34 -31.69 26.04
CA ALA A 20 -4.70 -31.64 27.35
C ALA A 20 -3.60 -30.57 27.23
N GLN A 21 -3.74 -29.45 27.94
CA GLN A 21 -2.63 -28.54 28.11
C GLN A 21 -1.50 -29.36 28.75
N GLY A 22 -0.44 -29.61 27.99
CA GLY A 22 0.82 -30.05 28.56
C GLY A 22 1.17 -29.06 29.67
N MET A 23 1.61 -29.57 30.82
CA MET A 23 2.10 -28.70 31.87
C MET A 23 3.41 -28.11 31.35
N ALA A 24 3.42 -26.82 31.01
CA ALA A 24 4.64 -26.08 30.69
C ALA A 24 5.52 -25.92 31.95
N ILE A 25 6.76 -25.47 31.79
CA ILE A 25 7.58 -25.05 32.92
C ILE A 25 6.86 -23.91 33.65
N ASN A 26 6.96 -23.91 34.98
CA ASN A 26 6.41 -22.88 35.84
C ASN A 26 7.56 -22.31 36.66
N ILE A 27 8.03 -21.13 36.28
CA ILE A 27 9.02 -20.38 37.02
C ILE A 27 8.26 -19.61 38.10
N ILE A 28 8.79 -19.63 39.32
CA ILE A 28 8.23 -18.85 40.42
C ILE A 28 9.30 -17.86 40.85
N LEU A 29 9.11 -16.60 40.48
CA LEU A 29 9.94 -15.49 40.95
C LEU A 29 9.61 -15.16 42.41
N GLU A 30 10.60 -15.33 43.29
CA GLU A 30 10.48 -14.96 44.70
C GLU A 30 11.53 -13.90 45.03
N ALA A 31 11.08 -12.66 45.24
CA ALA A 31 11.92 -11.63 45.82
C ALA A 31 12.37 -12.07 47.21
N LEU A 32 13.66 -12.00 47.48
CA LEU A 32 14.15 -12.20 48.84
C LEU A 32 13.68 -11.01 49.70
N SER A 33 12.69 -11.23 50.57
CA SER A 33 12.16 -10.23 51.49
C SER A 33 12.88 -10.29 52.83
N ALA A 34 13.39 -9.14 53.29
CA ALA A 34 13.97 -8.91 54.61
C ALA A 34 13.13 -9.41 55.81
N THR A 35 11.84 -9.76 55.64
CA THR A 35 10.91 -9.96 56.77
C THR A 35 10.39 -11.37 57.00
N THR A 36 10.58 -12.33 56.07
CA THR A 36 10.10 -13.71 56.27
C THR A 36 10.94 -14.74 55.50
N HIS A 37 12.01 -15.28 56.09
CA HIS A 37 12.24 -16.73 56.23
C HIS A 37 13.47 -17.03 57.14
N PRO A 38 13.50 -18.20 57.79
CA PRO A 38 14.47 -18.59 58.80
C PRO A 38 15.76 -19.09 58.16
N GLN A 39 16.87 -18.75 58.83
CA GLN A 39 18.24 -19.26 58.65
C GLN A 39 18.31 -20.63 57.95
N ILE A 40 18.69 -20.60 56.67
CA ILE A 40 19.32 -21.75 56.01
C ILE A 40 20.77 -21.78 56.51
N LEU A 41 21.17 -22.94 57.03
CA LEU A 41 22.28 -23.15 57.94
C LEU A 41 23.68 -23.01 57.32
N ASP A 42 24.51 -22.36 58.13
CA ASP A 42 25.97 -22.48 58.34
C ASP A 42 26.94 -21.72 57.43
N GLY A 43 27.56 -20.68 58.00
CA GLY A 43 28.68 -19.90 57.45
C GLY A 43 28.34 -18.46 57.02
N THR A 44 28.32 -17.52 57.97
CA THR A 44 28.39 -16.04 57.81
C THR A 44 28.30 -15.48 56.38
N PHE A 45 27.08 -15.18 55.91
CA PHE A 45 26.84 -14.20 54.86
C PHE A 45 25.97 -13.08 55.45
N SER A 46 26.48 -11.85 55.37
CA SER A 46 25.69 -10.63 55.56
C SER A 46 24.93 -10.43 54.25
N PHE A 47 23.62 -10.24 54.28
CA PHE A 47 22.88 -9.77 53.12
C PHE A 47 22.64 -8.29 53.36
N ASP A 48 23.48 -7.41 52.79
CA ASP A 48 23.14 -5.99 52.69
C ASP A 48 22.18 -5.82 51.51
N GLU A 49 20.88 -5.90 51.83
CA GLU A 49 19.74 -5.90 50.89
C GLU A 49 19.33 -4.48 50.41
N GLU A 50 20.21 -3.48 50.45
CA GLU A 50 19.81 -2.11 50.08
C GLU A 50 19.64 -1.98 48.56
N PRO A 51 18.41 -1.78 48.01
CA PRO A 51 18.23 -1.53 46.59
C PRO A 51 19.02 -0.28 46.18
N PRO A 52 19.60 -0.26 44.96
CA PRO A 52 20.37 0.88 44.52
C PRO A 52 19.50 2.13 44.41
N ALA A 53 20.12 3.30 44.54
CA ALA A 53 19.40 4.58 44.46
C ALA A 53 18.64 4.78 43.13
N PHE A 54 19.08 4.14 42.04
CA PHE A 54 18.43 4.20 40.72
C PHE A 54 17.26 3.20 40.56
N ASP A 55 17.07 2.27 41.50
CA ASP A 55 15.93 1.33 41.57
C ASP A 55 15.53 1.07 43.03
N ALA A 56 15.22 2.15 43.75
CA ALA A 56 15.01 2.13 45.20
C ALA A 56 13.87 1.21 45.68
N THR A 57 12.97 0.82 44.78
CA THR A 57 11.84 -0.10 45.06
C THR A 57 12.03 -1.48 44.45
N SER A 58 13.18 -1.76 43.79
CA SER A 58 13.42 -2.97 42.99
C SER A 58 12.36 -3.21 41.90
N ALA A 59 11.64 -2.16 41.48
CA ALA A 59 10.54 -2.28 40.54
C ALA A 59 11.07 -2.54 39.12
N GLY A 60 12.20 -1.92 38.78
CA GLY A 60 12.87 -2.14 37.49
C GLY A 60 13.47 -3.53 37.38
N LEU A 61 14.10 -4.02 38.46
CA LEU A 61 14.59 -5.40 38.50
C LEU A 61 13.45 -6.41 38.38
N LEU A 62 12.35 -6.22 39.11
CA LEU A 62 11.17 -7.10 39.02
C LEU A 62 10.59 -7.12 37.60
N SER A 63 10.35 -5.97 36.98
CA SER A 63 9.79 -5.92 35.63
C SER A 63 10.70 -6.59 34.59
N THR A 64 12.02 -6.44 34.75
CA THR A 64 13.02 -7.11 33.91
C THR A 64 12.94 -8.63 34.07
N LEU A 65 12.87 -9.14 35.30
CA LEU A 65 12.82 -10.57 35.55
C LEU A 65 11.50 -11.21 35.15
N GLN A 66 10.38 -10.48 35.25
CA GLN A 66 9.07 -10.96 34.75
C GLN A 66 9.04 -11.12 33.23
N GLU A 67 9.69 -10.21 32.49
CA GLU A 67 9.90 -10.39 31.05
C GLU A 67 10.70 -11.67 30.76
N ILE A 68 11.82 -11.84 31.47
CA ILE A 68 12.72 -12.98 31.30
C ILE A 68 12.01 -14.30 31.65
N GLU A 69 11.24 -14.32 32.74
CA GLU A 69 10.37 -15.42 33.14
C GLU A 69 9.45 -15.80 31.98
N GLY A 70 8.70 -14.84 31.44
CA GLY A 70 7.81 -15.08 30.31
C GLY A 70 8.53 -15.70 29.10
N VAL A 71 9.71 -15.18 28.73
CA VAL A 71 10.48 -15.70 27.59
C VAL A 71 11.00 -17.12 27.81
N PHE A 72 11.45 -17.46 29.03
CA PHE A 72 11.92 -18.81 29.33
C PHE A 72 10.79 -19.82 29.58
N GLU A 73 9.66 -19.38 30.13
CA GLU A 73 8.46 -20.21 30.26
C GLU A 73 7.86 -20.58 28.92
N ASP A 74 7.85 -19.63 27.98
CA ASP A 74 7.47 -19.86 26.60
C ASP A 74 8.49 -20.83 25.95
N ALA A 75 9.79 -20.58 26.10
CA ALA A 75 10.82 -21.36 25.42
C ALA A 75 10.99 -22.82 25.87
N PHE A 76 10.73 -23.14 27.13
CA PHE A 76 10.93 -24.48 27.69
C PHE A 76 9.60 -25.07 28.17
N GLU A 77 8.95 -25.90 27.36
CA GLU A 77 7.62 -26.45 27.67
C GLU A 77 7.66 -27.74 28.51
N ASP A 78 8.84 -28.20 28.93
CA ASP A 78 8.97 -29.38 29.80
C ASP A 78 8.28 -29.16 31.16
N ALA A 79 7.54 -30.16 31.62
CA ALA A 79 6.74 -30.08 32.84
C ALA A 79 7.59 -30.03 34.12
N GLN A 80 8.00 -28.83 34.54
CA GLN A 80 8.85 -28.61 35.70
C GLN A 80 8.48 -27.32 36.45
N THR A 81 8.80 -27.24 37.74
CA THR A 81 8.64 -26.00 38.50
C THR A 81 9.98 -25.58 39.09
N ILE A 82 10.44 -24.39 38.71
CA ILE A 82 11.71 -23.84 39.17
C ILE A 82 11.44 -22.58 39.98
N ARG A 83 11.84 -22.59 41.24
CA ARG A 83 11.87 -21.36 42.03
C ARG A 83 13.13 -20.58 41.68
N ILE A 84 13.01 -19.29 41.37
CA ILE A 84 14.18 -18.41 41.20
C ILE A 84 14.13 -17.33 42.28
N THR A 85 15.13 -17.34 43.16
CA THR A 85 15.30 -16.27 44.15
C THR A 85 16.22 -15.19 43.60
N TYR A 86 15.80 -13.94 43.69
CA TYR A 86 16.57 -12.82 43.16
C TYR A 86 16.66 -11.62 44.12
N TRP A 87 17.77 -10.88 44.04
CA TRP A 87 17.99 -9.63 44.79
C TRP A 87 19.18 -8.80 44.27
N TRP A 88 19.28 -7.57 44.76
CA TRP A 88 20.46 -6.71 44.62
C TRP A 88 21.48 -7.06 45.70
N ASP A 89 22.71 -7.42 45.31
CA ASP A 89 23.76 -7.85 46.24
C ASP A 89 24.98 -6.91 46.19
N ALA A 90 25.08 -6.02 47.17
CA ALA A 90 26.18 -5.07 47.29
C ALA A 90 27.53 -5.72 47.66
N ASP A 91 27.51 -6.95 48.19
CA ASP A 91 28.71 -7.69 48.57
C ASP A 91 29.35 -8.45 47.40
N MET A 92 28.77 -8.31 46.19
CA MET A 92 29.34 -8.87 44.97
C MET A 92 30.69 -8.23 44.64
N THR A 93 31.74 -9.04 44.73
CA THR A 93 33.09 -8.66 44.26
C THR A 93 33.26 -8.82 42.74
N PHE A 94 32.31 -9.50 42.08
CA PHE A 94 32.27 -9.65 40.63
C PHE A 94 31.54 -8.48 39.97
N CYS A 95 31.85 -8.24 38.69
CA CYS A 95 31.66 -6.93 38.08
C CYS A 95 30.23 -6.57 37.69
N CYS A 96 29.24 -7.47 37.71
CA CYS A 96 27.86 -7.12 37.34
C CYS A 96 26.76 -8.08 37.82
N GLY A 97 26.73 -9.34 37.39
CA GLY A 97 25.72 -10.34 37.76
C GLY A 97 26.37 -11.66 38.19
N GLN A 98 25.61 -12.51 38.88
CA GLN A 98 26.03 -13.87 39.18
C GLN A 98 24.84 -14.79 39.50
N SER A 99 24.74 -15.90 38.79
CA SER A 99 24.07 -17.12 39.23
C SER A 99 24.94 -17.90 40.24
N ILE A 100 24.36 -18.42 41.32
CA ILE A 100 25.10 -19.12 42.38
C ILE A 100 24.89 -20.65 42.28
N PRO A 101 25.75 -21.40 41.54
CA PRO A 101 25.59 -22.84 41.37
C PRO A 101 25.53 -23.63 42.69
N ALA A 102 26.33 -23.22 43.68
CA ALA A 102 26.41 -23.92 44.97
C ALA A 102 25.09 -23.92 45.77
N MET A 103 24.09 -23.13 45.35
CA MET A 103 22.79 -23.02 46.01
C MET A 103 21.63 -23.56 45.16
N MET A 104 21.92 -24.09 43.97
CA MET A 104 20.93 -24.76 43.14
C MET A 104 20.46 -26.05 43.80
N ARG A 105 19.20 -26.42 43.58
CA ARG A 105 18.62 -27.66 44.12
C ARG A 105 17.94 -28.45 43.02
N GLU A 106 18.20 -29.74 42.98
CA GLU A 106 17.53 -30.68 42.10
C GLU A 106 16.58 -31.59 42.89
N ASP A 107 15.55 -32.11 42.22
CA ASP A 107 14.73 -33.19 42.74
C ASP A 107 15.46 -34.55 42.65
N VAL A 108 14.76 -35.63 43.02
CA VAL A 108 15.32 -36.99 43.01
C VAL A 108 15.62 -37.54 41.60
N ASN A 109 15.12 -36.88 40.55
CA ASN A 109 15.34 -37.23 39.16
C ASN A 109 16.41 -36.35 38.49
N GLY A 110 17.04 -35.44 39.26
CA GLY A 110 18.01 -34.49 38.72
C GLY A 110 17.36 -33.27 38.06
N ASN A 111 16.06 -33.05 38.23
CA ASN A 111 15.38 -31.88 37.67
C ASN A 111 15.63 -30.66 38.58
N LEU A 112 16.04 -29.54 38.01
CA LEU A 112 16.20 -28.28 38.73
C LEU A 112 14.89 -27.81 39.40
N THR A 113 14.92 -27.48 40.69
CA THR A 113 13.76 -27.01 41.47
C THR A 113 13.97 -25.64 42.11
N HIS A 114 15.22 -25.19 42.25
CA HIS A 114 15.56 -23.91 42.84
C HIS A 114 16.88 -23.40 42.26
N ALA A 115 16.93 -22.14 41.82
CA ALA A 115 18.16 -21.43 41.50
C ALA A 115 18.14 -19.98 42.04
N ILE A 116 19.28 -19.30 41.92
CA ILE A 116 19.51 -17.98 42.52
C ILE A 116 20.19 -17.06 41.52
N VAL A 117 19.66 -15.85 41.37
CA VAL A 117 20.23 -14.75 40.58
C VAL A 117 20.50 -13.56 41.48
N ARG A 118 21.73 -13.05 41.52
CA ARG A 118 22.05 -11.80 42.20
C ARG A 118 22.68 -10.79 41.27
N ILE A 119 22.33 -9.52 41.44
CA ILE A 119 22.81 -8.41 40.60
C ILE A 119 23.54 -7.38 41.47
N ASN A 120 24.71 -6.93 41.02
CA ASN A 120 25.55 -5.97 41.73
C ASN A 120 24.95 -4.54 41.62
N PRO A 121 24.46 -3.93 42.71
CA PRO A 121 23.80 -2.62 42.69
C PRO A 121 24.79 -1.46 42.50
N THR A 122 26.11 -1.69 42.59
CA THR A 122 27.13 -0.65 42.41
C THR A 122 27.40 -0.31 40.95
N VAL A 123 26.87 -1.11 40.02
CA VAL A 123 26.97 -0.91 38.58
C VAL A 123 25.78 -0.05 38.12
N PRO A 124 26.01 1.01 37.33
CA PRO A 124 24.92 1.79 36.78
C PRO A 124 24.32 1.07 35.56
N TYR A 125 23.04 0.69 35.66
CA TYR A 125 22.32 0.01 34.61
C TYR A 125 21.33 0.91 33.87
N TYR A 126 21.13 0.62 32.59
CA TYR A 126 19.92 0.97 31.88
C TYR A 126 18.82 -0.01 32.27
N ILE A 127 17.73 0.51 32.82
CA ILE A 127 16.53 -0.25 33.16
C ILE A 127 15.49 0.10 32.11
N ASP A 128 15.10 -0.90 31.33
CA ASP A 128 14.14 -0.75 30.27
C ASP A 128 12.71 -0.59 30.82
N PRO A 129 12.02 0.52 30.55
CA PRO A 129 10.61 0.67 30.95
C PRO A 129 9.65 -0.23 30.17
N THR A 130 10.07 -0.76 29.02
CA THR A 130 9.28 -1.57 28.07
C THR A 130 10.08 -2.79 27.60
N PRO A 131 10.46 -3.69 28.52
CA PRO A 131 11.41 -4.76 28.25
C PRO A 131 10.92 -5.81 27.24
N SER A 132 9.69 -5.73 26.72
CA SER A 132 9.15 -6.67 25.74
C SER A 132 9.26 -6.22 24.27
N VAL A 133 9.57 -4.94 23.98
CA VAL A 133 9.46 -4.38 22.60
C VAL A 133 10.74 -3.78 22.01
N ASP A 134 11.87 -3.82 22.72
CA ASP A 134 13.22 -3.49 22.22
C ASP A 134 13.39 -2.16 21.46
N THR A 135 12.48 -1.18 21.64
CA THR A 135 12.43 0.02 20.78
C THR A 135 13.68 0.91 20.88
N GLU A 136 14.51 0.69 21.88
CA GLU A 136 15.75 1.43 22.16
C GLU A 136 16.98 0.82 21.47
N PHE A 137 16.81 -0.34 20.82
CA PHE A 137 17.87 -1.10 20.17
C PHE A 137 17.49 -1.56 18.75
N THR A 138 18.49 -1.63 17.88
CA THR A 138 18.34 -2.10 16.50
C THR A 138 18.54 -3.63 16.42
N MET A 139 17.62 -4.38 17.04
CA MET A 139 17.75 -5.83 17.20
C MET A 139 17.70 -6.58 15.86
N ALA A 140 18.60 -7.55 15.68
CA ALA A 140 18.62 -8.42 14.52
C ALA A 140 19.23 -9.81 14.83
N GLN A 141 18.76 -10.82 14.10
CA GLN A 141 19.38 -12.15 14.13
C GLN A 141 20.78 -12.11 13.48
N ARG A 142 21.75 -12.72 14.14
CA ARG A 142 23.06 -13.08 13.57
C ARG A 142 22.99 -14.53 13.13
N LEU A 143 23.07 -14.76 11.83
CA LEU A 143 22.87 -16.10 11.25
C LEU A 143 24.20 -16.79 11.03
N TYR A 144 24.20 -18.12 10.98
CA TYR A 144 25.43 -18.89 10.81
C TYR A 144 26.17 -18.52 9.51
N SER A 145 25.50 -18.59 8.36
CA SER A 145 26.12 -18.27 7.06
C SER A 145 25.18 -17.64 6.02
N PHE A 146 24.00 -17.18 6.44
CA PHE A 146 22.98 -16.59 5.56
C PHE A 146 22.85 -15.06 5.73
N GLY A 147 22.70 -14.36 4.62
CA GLY A 147 22.35 -12.94 4.59
C GLY A 147 23.45 -11.97 5.03
N PRO A 148 23.15 -10.66 5.07
CA PRO A 148 24.12 -9.62 5.45
C PRO A 148 24.53 -9.67 6.93
N ASN A 149 23.72 -10.33 7.77
CA ASN A 149 23.99 -10.48 9.20
C ASN A 149 24.67 -11.82 9.56
N ALA A 150 25.21 -12.53 8.56
CA ALA A 150 25.95 -13.77 8.80
C ALA A 150 27.20 -13.52 9.67
N ILE A 151 27.46 -14.39 10.63
CA ILE A 151 28.75 -14.43 11.32
C ILE A 151 29.84 -14.85 10.32
N ASN A 152 31.06 -14.34 10.52
CA ASN A 152 32.14 -14.59 9.57
C ASN A 152 32.68 -16.04 9.69
N PRO A 153 33.37 -16.57 8.66
CA PRO A 153 33.86 -17.95 8.67
C PRO A 153 34.78 -18.31 9.85
N ALA A 154 35.55 -17.34 10.38
CA ALA A 154 36.39 -17.58 11.56
C ALA A 154 35.54 -17.75 12.83
N GLN A 155 34.46 -16.98 12.97
CA GLN A 155 33.48 -17.17 14.04
C GLN A 155 32.76 -18.51 13.88
N GLN A 156 32.32 -18.87 12.67
CA GLN A 156 31.67 -20.16 12.41
C GLN A 156 32.51 -21.34 12.91
N ALA A 157 33.80 -21.40 12.51
CA ALA A 157 34.71 -22.48 12.90
C ALA A 157 35.11 -22.46 14.38
N ALA A 158 35.08 -21.28 15.03
CA ALA A 158 35.40 -21.15 16.45
C ALA A 158 34.21 -21.48 17.36
N ARG A 159 32.97 -21.39 16.85
CA ARG A 159 31.74 -21.50 17.64
C ARG A 159 30.99 -22.81 17.44
N PHE A 160 31.14 -23.46 16.30
CA PHE A 160 30.33 -24.60 15.95
C PHE A 160 31.14 -25.71 15.29
N THR A 161 30.69 -26.95 15.51
CA THR A 161 31.14 -28.15 14.80
C THR A 161 29.98 -28.81 14.08
N GLY A 162 30.28 -29.73 13.15
CA GLY A 162 29.24 -30.47 12.41
C GLY A 162 28.58 -29.68 11.28
N ALA A 163 27.32 -30.02 10.99
CA ALA A 163 26.54 -29.56 9.84
C ALA A 163 25.51 -28.50 10.24
N VAL A 164 25.97 -27.31 10.65
CA VAL A 164 25.08 -26.22 11.08
C VAL A 164 24.23 -25.70 9.91
N PRO A 165 22.89 -25.60 10.06
CA PRO A 165 22.03 -24.99 9.05
C PRO A 165 22.45 -23.55 8.75
N ALA A 166 22.42 -23.14 7.47
CA ALA A 166 22.89 -21.80 7.08
C ALA A 166 22.11 -20.65 7.75
N VAL A 167 20.82 -20.88 8.00
CA VAL A 167 19.87 -19.94 8.61
C VAL A 167 19.82 -20.05 10.15
N PHE A 168 20.65 -20.91 10.75
CA PHE A 168 20.69 -21.07 12.21
C PHE A 168 21.05 -19.74 12.89
N GLU A 169 20.25 -19.34 13.88
CA GLU A 169 20.46 -18.11 14.66
C GLU A 169 21.59 -18.33 15.68
N ALA A 170 22.77 -17.81 15.36
CA ALA A 170 23.98 -17.87 16.18
C ALA A 170 24.07 -16.74 17.21
N GLY A 171 23.15 -15.77 17.17
CA GLY A 171 23.10 -14.62 18.06
C GLY A 171 21.88 -13.74 17.78
N TYR A 172 21.47 -12.93 18.75
CA TYR A 172 20.39 -11.95 18.59
C TYR A 172 20.73 -10.69 19.39
N ASN A 173 21.21 -9.67 18.69
CA ASN A 173 21.72 -8.45 19.29
C ASN A 173 21.41 -7.20 18.45
N GLY A 174 21.49 -6.05 19.09
CA GLY A 174 21.22 -4.75 18.45
C GLY A 174 22.01 -3.63 19.10
N ALA A 175 22.46 -2.68 18.28
CA ALA A 175 23.12 -1.47 18.76
C ALA A 175 22.07 -0.50 19.32
N VAL A 176 22.47 0.28 20.33
CA VAL A 176 21.64 1.36 20.87
C VAL A 176 21.22 2.34 19.78
N VAL A 177 19.95 2.75 19.79
CA VAL A 177 19.44 3.79 18.90
C VAL A 177 20.02 5.15 19.33
N PRO A 178 20.77 5.85 18.45
CA PRO A 178 21.36 7.15 18.80
C PRO A 178 20.32 8.18 19.24
N GLY A 179 20.56 8.84 20.37
CA GLY A 179 19.63 9.79 21.00
C GLY A 179 18.44 9.15 21.72
N GLY A 180 18.35 7.81 21.75
CA GLY A 180 17.29 7.07 22.41
C GLY A 180 17.47 6.97 23.94
N PRO A 181 16.48 6.42 24.67
CA PRO A 181 16.51 6.30 26.13
C PRO A 181 17.70 5.50 26.68
N ALA A 182 18.21 4.54 25.90
CA ALA A 182 19.36 3.72 26.27
C ALA A 182 20.72 4.35 25.90
N ASP A 183 20.75 5.49 25.18
CA ASP A 183 21.97 6.16 24.71
C ASP A 183 22.70 6.96 25.82
N GLY A 184 23.04 6.26 26.90
CA GLY A 184 23.73 6.80 28.08
C GLY A 184 25.03 6.10 28.43
N GLY A 185 25.45 5.11 27.63
CA GLY A 185 26.61 4.25 27.91
C GLY A 185 26.46 3.39 29.16
N LEU A 186 25.23 3.23 29.67
CA LEU A 186 24.91 2.37 30.80
C LEU A 186 24.84 0.92 30.33
N ARG A 187 25.08 -0.01 31.26
CA ARG A 187 24.94 -1.45 30.97
C ARG A 187 23.47 -1.82 30.89
N ASP A 188 23.05 -2.54 29.85
CA ASP A 188 21.68 -3.04 29.74
C ASP A 188 21.40 -4.12 30.81
N LEU A 189 20.49 -3.85 31.75
CA LEU A 189 20.14 -4.80 32.82
C LEU A 189 19.47 -6.05 32.25
N LEU A 190 18.62 -5.89 31.23
CA LEU A 190 17.88 -6.99 30.61
C LEU A 190 18.82 -8.03 30.01
N THR A 191 19.81 -7.61 29.22
CA THR A 191 20.85 -8.49 28.67
C THR A 191 21.57 -9.28 29.75
N LEU A 192 22.02 -8.62 30.83
CA LEU A 192 22.70 -9.30 31.93
C LEU A 192 21.79 -10.30 32.63
N ALA A 193 20.56 -9.89 32.94
CA ALA A 193 19.62 -10.74 33.66
C ALA A 193 19.23 -11.98 32.83
N TYR A 194 19.14 -11.88 31.50
CA TYR A 194 19.00 -13.05 30.62
C TYR A 194 20.19 -14.01 30.74
N GLN A 195 21.41 -13.49 30.73
CA GLN A 195 22.61 -14.32 30.91
C GLN A 195 22.58 -15.06 32.24
N GLU A 196 22.33 -14.35 33.35
CA GLU A 196 22.30 -14.97 34.68
C GLU A 196 21.13 -15.95 34.85
N MET A 197 20.00 -15.71 34.19
CA MET A 197 18.90 -16.68 34.16
C MET A 197 19.29 -17.91 33.35
N GLY A 198 19.94 -17.76 32.19
CA GLY A 198 20.44 -18.88 31.38
C GLY A 198 21.43 -19.77 32.15
N HIS A 199 22.33 -19.16 32.94
CA HIS A 199 23.16 -19.91 33.89
C HIS A 199 22.33 -20.60 34.95
N SER A 200 21.27 -19.95 35.45
CA SER A 200 20.43 -20.47 36.51
C SER A 200 19.61 -21.68 36.10
N ILE A 201 19.18 -21.74 34.84
CA ILE A 201 18.31 -22.80 34.33
C ILE A 201 19.03 -23.90 33.55
N GLY A 202 20.33 -23.75 33.25
CA GLY A 202 21.08 -24.90 32.73
C GLY A 202 22.56 -24.76 32.41
N MET A 203 23.04 -23.62 31.89
CA MET A 203 24.45 -23.49 31.50
C MET A 203 25.33 -23.06 32.69
N ASN A 204 25.65 -24.00 33.57
CA ASN A 204 26.46 -23.74 34.75
C ASN A 204 27.43 -24.89 35.06
N ALA A 205 28.67 -24.56 35.39
CA ALA A 205 29.77 -25.44 35.75
C ALA A 205 29.41 -26.35 36.93
N GLY A 206 28.47 -25.95 37.78
CA GLY A 206 27.93 -26.78 38.86
C GLY A 206 27.21 -28.05 38.40
N PHE A 207 26.60 -28.04 37.20
CA PHE A 207 25.86 -29.19 36.65
C PHE A 207 26.78 -30.28 36.08
N THR A 208 28.05 -29.96 35.83
CA THR A 208 28.98 -30.76 35.03
C THR A 208 29.66 -31.92 35.79
N GLY A 209 29.20 -32.27 36.99
CA GLY A 209 29.89 -33.30 37.77
C GLY A 209 29.22 -33.88 39.01
N VAL A 210 27.98 -33.54 39.34
CA VAL A 210 27.34 -34.08 40.54
C VAL A 210 25.90 -34.48 40.24
N THR A 211 25.65 -35.78 40.31
CA THR A 211 24.37 -36.48 40.55
C THR A 211 23.44 -36.94 39.44
N ASN A 212 23.57 -36.56 38.16
CA ASN A 212 22.93 -37.37 37.10
C ASN A 212 23.86 -38.52 36.68
N GLY A 213 23.81 -39.58 37.50
CA GLY A 213 24.60 -40.79 37.29
C GLY A 213 24.43 -41.34 35.88
N SER A 214 25.49 -41.22 35.07
CA SER A 214 25.71 -41.97 33.82
C SER A 214 24.51 -41.99 32.87
N ASN A 215 24.45 -41.06 31.91
CA ASN A 215 24.10 -41.31 30.49
C ASN A 215 23.86 -40.04 29.64
N THR A 216 23.85 -38.82 30.19
CA THR A 216 23.78 -37.59 29.38
C THR A 216 25.18 -37.19 28.94
N GLY A 217 25.76 -37.92 28.00
CA GLY A 217 27.12 -37.70 27.48
C GLY A 217 27.30 -36.40 26.67
N GLU A 218 26.42 -35.42 26.84
CA GLU A 218 26.26 -34.24 25.95
C GLU A 218 27.22 -33.08 26.25
N VAL A 219 27.97 -33.13 27.37
CA VAL A 219 29.06 -32.16 27.69
C VAL A 219 30.39 -32.83 28.00
N ASP A 220 30.45 -34.17 27.92
CA ASP A 220 31.61 -34.97 28.34
C ASP A 220 32.80 -34.83 27.38
N ASP A 221 32.57 -34.47 26.12
CA ASP A 221 33.59 -34.20 25.11
C ASP A 221 33.89 -32.71 24.90
N GLY A 222 33.25 -31.85 25.68
CA GLY A 222 33.58 -30.43 25.81
C GLY A 222 32.89 -29.52 24.80
N ASP A 223 31.77 -29.92 24.23
CA ASP A 223 30.84 -29.05 23.51
C ASP A 223 29.38 -29.24 23.96
N TYR A 224 28.44 -28.56 23.31
CA TYR A 224 27.00 -28.74 23.52
C TYR A 224 26.37 -29.36 22.28
N ASP A 225 26.16 -30.66 22.33
CA ASP A 225 25.50 -31.41 21.26
C ASP A 225 24.04 -30.96 21.11
N VAL A 226 23.66 -30.51 19.91
CA VAL A 226 22.26 -30.18 19.64
C VAL A 226 21.53 -31.45 19.21
N ALA A 227 20.45 -31.78 19.91
CA ALA A 227 19.59 -32.90 19.54
C ALA A 227 19.15 -32.76 18.07
N PRO A 228 19.49 -33.72 17.18
CA PRO A 228 19.27 -33.55 15.74
C PRO A 228 17.82 -33.29 15.34
N ALA A 229 16.86 -33.77 16.14
CA ALA A 229 15.44 -33.51 15.93
C ALA A 229 15.13 -31.99 15.90
N LEU A 230 15.78 -31.19 16.76
CA LEU A 230 15.56 -29.75 16.90
C LEU A 230 16.12 -28.92 15.72
N VAL A 231 16.94 -29.54 14.88
CA VAL A 231 17.64 -28.90 13.74
C VAL A 231 17.45 -29.69 12.44
N ASN A 232 16.26 -30.27 12.24
CA ASN A 232 15.87 -30.98 11.02
C ASN A 232 16.86 -32.11 10.61
N GLY A 233 17.34 -32.86 11.60
CA GLY A 233 18.26 -33.98 11.44
C GLY A 233 19.74 -33.60 11.30
N ALA A 234 20.09 -32.32 11.35
CA ALA A 234 21.48 -31.90 11.37
C ALA A 234 22.19 -32.40 12.64
N VAL A 235 23.45 -32.82 12.49
CA VAL A 235 24.33 -33.15 13.61
C VAL A 235 25.31 -32.01 13.77
N MET A 236 25.18 -31.25 14.85
CA MET A 236 26.00 -30.09 15.15
C MET A 236 26.18 -29.93 16.65
N ALA A 237 27.25 -29.25 17.05
CA ALA A 237 27.47 -28.87 18.43
C ALA A 237 27.98 -27.43 18.53
N MET A 238 27.78 -26.83 19.70
CA MET A 238 28.23 -25.48 20.03
C MET A 238 29.44 -25.53 20.94
N LEU A 239 30.49 -24.82 20.58
CA LEU A 239 31.74 -24.81 21.32
C LEU A 239 31.65 -23.81 22.48
N PRO A 240 31.95 -24.25 23.72
CA PRO A 240 32.10 -23.34 24.84
C PRO A 240 33.36 -22.51 24.67
N ARG A 241 33.41 -21.36 25.35
CA ARG A 241 34.50 -20.39 25.29
C ARG A 241 35.90 -21.00 25.45
N GLY A 242 35.99 -22.08 26.23
CA GLY A 242 37.21 -22.83 26.50
C GLY A 242 38.13 -22.13 27.50
N GLY A 243 38.70 -22.92 28.42
CA GLY A 243 39.63 -22.45 29.44
C GLY A 243 39.55 -23.29 30.72
N THR A 244 40.64 -23.33 31.50
CA THR A 244 40.69 -24.11 32.77
C THR A 244 39.80 -23.56 33.89
N GLN A 245 39.16 -22.40 33.71
CA GLN A 245 38.31 -21.73 34.70
C GLN A 245 36.84 -21.62 34.28
N ASP A 246 36.50 -21.97 33.03
CA ASP A 246 35.18 -21.71 32.43
C ASP A 246 34.97 -22.65 31.23
N PRO A 247 35.00 -23.99 31.43
CA PRO A 247 34.90 -24.89 30.29
C PRO A 247 33.47 -24.98 29.76
N LEU A 248 32.43 -24.64 30.53
CA LEU A 248 31.02 -24.92 30.21
C LEU A 248 30.02 -23.86 30.77
N ASP A 249 30.43 -22.61 31.04
CA ASP A 249 29.44 -21.57 31.42
C ASP A 249 29.03 -20.70 30.23
N HIS A 250 29.94 -20.54 29.25
CA HIS A 250 29.74 -19.59 28.16
C HIS A 250 29.98 -20.19 26.78
N LEU A 251 29.23 -19.69 25.79
CA LEU A 251 29.49 -19.91 24.36
C LEU A 251 30.67 -19.06 23.87
N VAL A 252 31.39 -19.56 22.85
CA VAL A 252 32.38 -18.74 22.14
C VAL A 252 31.68 -17.60 21.41
N GLY A 253 32.16 -16.37 21.57
CA GLY A 253 31.68 -15.21 20.82
C GLY A 253 31.23 -14.06 21.70
N ASN A 254 30.63 -13.05 21.06
CA ASN A 254 30.03 -11.89 21.73
C ASN A 254 28.60 -11.61 21.20
N ASP A 255 28.03 -12.50 20.38
CA ASP A 255 26.73 -12.25 19.71
C ASP A 255 25.55 -12.99 20.38
N ALA A 256 25.85 -13.94 21.26
CA ALA A 256 24.90 -14.75 22.00
C ALA A 256 24.90 -14.28 23.47
N VAL A 257 23.77 -14.42 24.17
CA VAL A 257 23.64 -13.87 25.53
C VAL A 257 24.46 -14.66 26.55
N MET A 258 24.66 -15.95 26.30
CA MET A 258 25.53 -16.83 27.08
C MET A 258 26.99 -16.70 26.64
N ALA A 259 27.35 -15.63 25.93
CA ALA A 259 28.73 -15.32 25.58
C ALA A 259 29.30 -14.21 26.47
N ASN A 260 30.53 -13.76 26.21
CA ASN A 260 31.11 -12.69 27.01
C ASN A 260 30.49 -11.33 26.61
N LEU A 261 29.57 -10.81 27.44
CA LEU A 261 28.83 -9.59 27.12
C LEU A 261 29.74 -8.36 26.99
N SER A 262 29.56 -7.61 25.90
CA SER A 262 30.09 -6.26 25.76
C SER A 262 29.31 -5.29 26.64
N ILE A 263 30.01 -4.36 27.27
CA ILE A 263 29.49 -3.61 28.41
C ILE A 263 29.04 -2.22 27.94
N GLY A 264 27.77 -2.08 27.50
CA GLY A 264 27.07 -0.79 27.51
C GLY A 264 26.72 -0.09 26.17
N SER A 265 26.82 -0.76 25.01
CA SER A 265 26.40 -0.16 23.72
C SER A 265 25.41 -1.02 22.92
N GLU A 266 25.09 -2.20 23.41
CA GLU A 266 24.30 -3.21 22.69
C GLU A 266 23.38 -3.91 23.66
N ARG A 267 22.21 -4.34 23.16
CA ARG A 267 21.35 -5.32 23.82
C ARG A 267 21.55 -6.66 23.16
N THR A 268 21.58 -7.73 23.95
CA THR A 268 21.60 -9.12 23.49
C THR A 268 20.50 -9.89 24.23
N ARG A 269 19.65 -10.62 23.50
CA ARG A 269 18.70 -11.56 24.12
C ARG A 269 19.14 -13.01 23.82
N PRO A 270 18.55 -14.01 24.50
CA PRO A 270 18.79 -15.41 24.15
C PRO A 270 18.50 -15.66 22.68
N SER A 271 19.52 -16.13 21.99
CA SER A 271 19.43 -16.64 20.62
C SER A 271 19.04 -18.11 20.60
N THR A 272 18.74 -18.67 19.43
CA THR A 272 18.56 -20.13 19.31
C THR A 272 19.78 -20.90 19.82
N ALA A 273 21.00 -20.41 19.55
CA ALA A 273 22.20 -21.03 20.10
C ALA A 273 22.19 -21.09 21.64
N ASP A 274 21.74 -20.01 22.29
CA ASP A 274 21.64 -19.96 23.76
C ASP A 274 20.61 -20.96 24.28
N PHE A 275 19.39 -20.97 23.72
CA PHE A 275 18.33 -21.89 24.15
C PHE A 275 18.72 -23.35 23.96
N LEU A 276 19.31 -23.71 22.82
CA LEU A 276 19.70 -25.09 22.54
C LEU A 276 20.92 -25.54 23.35
N ALA A 277 21.83 -24.63 23.73
CA ALA A 277 22.93 -24.93 24.62
C ALA A 277 22.43 -25.18 26.05
N ILE A 278 21.49 -24.36 26.54
CA ILE A 278 20.77 -24.59 27.80
C ILE A 278 20.01 -25.92 27.75
N ALA A 279 19.34 -26.21 26.62
CA ALA A 279 18.63 -27.47 26.41
C ALA A 279 19.54 -28.68 26.52
N ALA A 280 20.69 -28.68 25.84
CA ALA A 280 21.68 -29.74 25.92
C ALA A 280 22.27 -29.88 27.35
N ALA A 281 22.50 -28.76 28.04
CA ALA A 281 23.09 -28.79 29.38
C ALA A 281 22.17 -29.41 30.45
N GLN A 282 20.84 -29.41 30.26
CA GLN A 282 19.86 -29.94 31.21
C GLN A 282 18.91 -31.00 30.63
N ASN A 283 19.16 -31.42 29.38
CA ASN A 283 18.30 -32.34 28.65
C ASN A 283 16.83 -31.85 28.60
N TRP A 284 16.63 -30.56 28.31
CA TRP A 284 15.30 -30.02 27.97
C TRP A 284 14.88 -30.56 26.61
N THR A 285 13.65 -31.05 26.48
CA THR A 285 13.21 -31.81 25.29
C THR A 285 12.05 -31.17 24.54
N GLN A 286 11.32 -30.25 25.15
CA GLN A 286 10.21 -29.53 24.53
C GLN A 286 10.58 -28.05 24.44
N ILE A 287 11.07 -27.65 23.26
CA ILE A 287 11.64 -26.32 23.03
C ILE A 287 10.76 -25.53 22.07
N ASP A 288 10.16 -24.44 22.55
CA ASP A 288 9.36 -23.51 21.76
C ASP A 288 10.11 -22.19 21.54
N LEU A 289 10.96 -22.14 20.51
CA LEU A 289 11.79 -20.96 20.29
C LEU A 289 10.94 -19.73 19.89
N PRO A 290 11.17 -18.53 20.47
CA PRO A 290 10.41 -17.32 20.11
C PRO A 290 10.65 -16.84 18.66
N ARG A 291 11.72 -17.32 18.04
CA ARG A 291 12.09 -17.04 16.63
C ARG A 291 12.43 -18.35 15.94
N LYS A 292 11.63 -18.72 14.93
CA LYS A 292 11.73 -20.03 14.27
C LYS A 292 12.02 -19.89 12.78
N ASP A 293 13.13 -20.47 12.37
CA ASP A 293 13.46 -20.63 10.96
C ASP A 293 12.90 -21.94 10.39
N PHE A 294 12.33 -21.85 9.19
CA PHE A 294 11.99 -23.01 8.39
C PHE A 294 13.27 -23.60 7.77
N LEU A 295 13.67 -24.78 8.23
CA LEU A 295 14.94 -25.42 7.88
C LEU A 295 14.87 -26.24 6.59
N GLY A 296 13.68 -26.69 6.18
CA GLY A 296 13.50 -27.45 4.95
C GLY A 296 12.16 -28.17 4.86
N GLY A 297 11.91 -28.87 3.76
CA GLY A 297 10.60 -29.48 3.47
C GLY A 297 9.69 -28.56 2.64
N ALA A 298 8.39 -28.88 2.60
CA ALA A 298 7.39 -28.15 1.80
C ALA A 298 6.06 -27.90 2.52
N ILE A 299 5.89 -28.41 3.75
CA ILE A 299 4.64 -28.33 4.50
C ILE A 299 4.88 -27.52 5.77
N TRP A 300 4.14 -26.42 5.93
CA TRP A 300 4.20 -25.54 7.11
C TRP A 300 3.93 -26.30 8.42
N HIS A 301 2.94 -27.19 8.43
CA HIS A 301 2.46 -27.90 9.62
C HIS A 301 3.22 -29.17 9.98
N THR A 302 4.45 -29.34 9.47
CA THR A 302 5.34 -30.43 9.89
C THR A 302 6.38 -29.88 10.84
N ASP A 303 6.24 -30.20 12.13
CA ASP A 303 7.02 -29.56 13.20
C ASP A 303 8.54 -29.75 13.02
N GLY A 304 8.99 -30.92 12.56
CA GLY A 304 10.40 -31.20 12.28
C GLY A 304 11.03 -30.37 11.14
N ASN A 305 10.23 -29.61 10.38
CA ASN A 305 10.75 -28.66 9.40
C ASN A 305 11.19 -27.34 10.03
N TRP A 306 10.80 -27.06 11.27
CA TRP A 306 11.11 -25.83 11.99
C TRP A 306 12.25 -26.04 12.99
N LEU A 307 13.03 -24.98 13.19
CA LEU A 307 14.00 -24.90 14.26
C LEU A 307 13.29 -25.07 15.62
N GLY A 308 13.82 -25.94 16.49
CA GLY A 308 13.16 -26.35 17.74
C GLY A 308 12.24 -27.57 17.59
N ALA A 309 12.08 -28.13 16.38
CA ALA A 309 11.14 -29.24 16.10
C ALA A 309 9.69 -28.97 16.49
N MET A 310 9.31 -27.69 16.50
CA MET A 310 7.98 -27.20 16.85
C MET A 310 7.61 -26.11 15.85
N ARG A 311 6.43 -26.20 15.22
CA ARG A 311 5.96 -25.14 14.31
C ARG A 311 5.68 -23.84 15.08
N PRO A 312 5.71 -22.68 14.41
CA PRO A 312 5.40 -21.42 15.06
C PRO A 312 3.92 -21.32 15.47
N LEU A 313 3.70 -20.69 16.62
CA LEU A 313 2.45 -20.32 17.25
C LEU A 313 2.26 -18.80 17.21
N SER A 314 1.12 -18.31 17.70
CA SER A 314 0.71 -16.90 17.59
C SER A 314 1.60 -15.87 18.30
N ASN A 315 2.55 -16.32 19.11
CA ASN A 315 3.51 -15.45 19.80
C ASN A 315 4.89 -15.49 19.13
N ASP A 316 5.06 -16.29 18.08
CA ASP A 316 6.36 -16.58 17.52
C ASP A 316 6.60 -15.74 16.27
N ALA A 317 7.86 -15.34 16.08
CA ALA A 317 8.33 -14.85 14.80
C ALA A 317 8.79 -16.01 13.91
N ALA A 318 8.19 -16.13 12.73
CA ALA A 318 8.51 -17.16 11.75
C ALA A 318 9.34 -16.61 10.58
N TYR A 319 10.35 -17.37 10.15
CA TYR A 319 11.22 -17.01 9.04
C TYR A 319 11.22 -18.12 7.98
N VAL A 320 10.84 -17.78 6.75
CA VAL A 320 10.89 -18.69 5.59
C VAL A 320 11.89 -18.14 4.58
N ARG A 321 13.13 -18.63 4.67
CA ARG A 321 14.27 -18.13 3.87
C ARG A 321 15.20 -19.23 3.35
N HIS A 322 14.67 -20.44 3.18
CA HIS A 322 15.41 -21.61 2.69
C HIS A 322 15.43 -21.75 1.15
N GLY A 323 14.70 -20.89 0.44
CA GLY A 323 14.63 -20.83 -1.02
C GLY A 323 13.73 -21.84 -1.72
N GLY A 324 12.91 -22.55 -0.95
CA GLY A 324 11.86 -23.42 -1.47
C GLY A 324 10.46 -22.86 -1.29
N THR A 325 9.47 -23.70 -1.59
CA THR A 325 8.05 -23.38 -1.42
C THR A 325 7.50 -24.11 -0.20
N VAL A 326 6.80 -23.37 0.67
CA VAL A 326 6.14 -23.87 1.87
C VAL A 326 4.64 -23.65 1.71
N THR A 327 3.88 -24.73 1.78
CA THR A 327 2.42 -24.72 1.67
C THR A 327 1.80 -24.96 3.03
N LEU A 328 0.75 -24.20 3.36
CA LEU A 328 -0.04 -24.42 4.57
C LEU A 328 -0.84 -25.72 4.45
N GLY A 329 -0.73 -26.59 5.46
CA GLY A 329 -1.56 -27.80 5.62
C GLY A 329 -2.75 -27.62 6.56
N GLY A 330 -2.88 -26.43 7.17
CA GLY A 330 -3.89 -26.01 8.13
C GLY A 330 -3.77 -24.50 8.38
N ILE A 331 -4.42 -23.97 9.43
CA ILE A 331 -4.26 -22.56 9.81
C ILE A 331 -2.83 -22.31 10.28
N GLY A 332 -2.13 -21.37 9.64
CA GLY A 332 -0.86 -20.83 10.13
C GLY A 332 -1.16 -19.60 11.00
N ASN A 333 -0.61 -19.55 12.22
CA ASN A 333 -0.84 -18.43 13.13
C ASN A 333 0.49 -18.07 13.80
N VAL A 334 0.98 -16.87 13.55
CA VAL A 334 2.28 -16.37 14.01
C VAL A 334 2.15 -14.92 14.46
N GLU A 335 3.07 -14.42 15.29
CA GLU A 335 3.14 -12.99 15.57
C GLU A 335 3.65 -12.25 14.32
N SER A 336 4.76 -12.71 13.77
CA SER A 336 5.34 -12.13 12.54
C SER A 336 5.82 -13.19 11.58
N LEU A 337 5.81 -12.87 10.28
CA LEU A 337 6.33 -13.70 9.21
C LEU A 337 7.29 -12.90 8.32
N THR A 338 8.54 -13.37 8.22
CA THR A 338 9.49 -12.88 7.22
C THR A 338 9.71 -13.92 6.12
N ILE A 339 9.55 -13.52 4.86
CA ILE A 339 9.85 -14.35 3.68
C ILE A 339 11.00 -13.73 2.90
N ASP A 340 12.04 -14.52 2.63
CA ASP A 340 13.26 -14.07 1.95
C ASP A 340 13.90 -15.18 1.08
N ASN A 341 14.99 -14.89 0.39
CA ASN A 341 15.86 -15.84 -0.31
C ASN A 341 15.17 -16.69 -1.38
N ASN A 342 14.40 -16.08 -2.29
CA ASN A 342 13.54 -16.77 -3.25
C ASN A 342 12.49 -17.72 -2.64
N SER A 343 12.25 -17.66 -1.33
CA SER A 343 11.25 -18.54 -0.72
C SER A 343 9.83 -18.13 -1.07
N VAL A 344 8.93 -19.10 -1.03
CA VAL A 344 7.52 -18.90 -1.31
C VAL A 344 6.70 -19.48 -0.17
N VAL A 345 5.79 -18.69 0.42
CA VAL A 345 4.75 -19.23 1.29
C VAL A 345 3.43 -19.22 0.53
N GLN A 346 2.67 -20.32 0.59
CA GLN A 346 1.38 -20.47 -0.07
C GLN A 346 0.30 -20.84 0.93
N THR A 347 -0.79 -20.08 0.95
CA THR A 347 -1.95 -20.36 1.82
C THR A 347 -2.74 -21.58 1.36
N SER A 348 -2.68 -21.92 0.07
CA SER A 348 -3.54 -22.94 -0.55
C SER A 348 -5.02 -22.66 -0.28
N ASN A 349 -5.72 -23.54 0.42
CA ASN A 349 -7.10 -23.34 0.87
C ASN A 349 -7.20 -23.09 2.39
N GLN A 350 -6.14 -22.56 2.99
CA GLN A 350 -6.02 -22.33 4.43
C GLN A 350 -5.87 -20.84 4.74
N THR A 351 -5.98 -20.50 6.02
CA THR A 351 -5.77 -19.13 6.52
C THR A 351 -4.37 -19.00 7.11
N LEU A 352 -3.67 -17.93 6.72
CA LEU A 352 -2.47 -17.45 7.41
C LEU A 352 -2.85 -16.21 8.23
N VAL A 353 -2.60 -16.25 9.54
CA VAL A 353 -2.73 -15.14 10.47
C VAL A 353 -1.34 -14.72 10.91
N ALA A 354 -1.01 -13.44 10.71
CA ALA A 354 0.25 -12.85 11.17
C ALA A 354 0.03 -11.37 11.47
N ASP A 355 0.43 -10.88 12.64
CA ASP A 355 0.29 -9.44 12.94
C ASP A 355 1.12 -8.64 11.92
N GLU A 356 2.36 -9.06 11.65
CA GLU A 356 3.20 -8.46 10.60
C GLU A 356 3.72 -9.49 9.58
N VAL A 357 3.61 -9.17 8.30
CA VAL A 357 4.25 -9.90 7.20
C VAL A 357 5.26 -9.00 6.50
N THR A 358 6.51 -9.44 6.43
CA THR A 358 7.57 -8.75 5.71
C THR A 358 8.13 -9.62 4.59
N LEU A 359 8.06 -9.12 3.36
CA LEU A 359 8.71 -9.72 2.20
C LEU A 359 10.01 -8.97 1.93
N LEU A 360 11.14 -9.66 2.10
CA LEU A 360 12.48 -9.11 1.86
C LEU A 360 13.13 -9.81 0.69
N ASN A 361 14.03 -9.12 0.00
CA ASN A 361 14.86 -9.71 -1.04
C ASN A 361 16.34 -9.49 -0.71
N THR A 362 16.96 -10.47 -0.05
CA THR A 362 18.41 -10.54 0.05
C THR A 362 18.99 -10.59 -1.37
N PRO A 363 19.84 -9.63 -1.79
CA PRO A 363 20.27 -9.53 -3.18
C PRO A 363 20.89 -10.81 -3.76
N GLY A 364 20.53 -11.13 -5.00
CA GLY A 364 21.13 -12.23 -5.78
C GLY A 364 20.36 -13.55 -5.75
N VAL A 365 19.21 -13.62 -5.08
CA VAL A 365 18.44 -14.86 -4.90
C VAL A 365 16.95 -14.65 -5.18
N GLY A 366 16.59 -14.68 -6.47
CA GLY A 366 15.22 -14.82 -6.97
C GLY A 366 14.23 -13.74 -6.53
N THR A 367 12.97 -14.14 -6.32
CA THR A 367 11.85 -13.23 -5.98
C THR A 367 11.01 -13.84 -4.87
N PRO A 368 11.31 -13.52 -3.60
CA PRO A 368 10.51 -13.90 -2.44
C PRO A 368 9.04 -13.47 -2.61
N ARG A 369 8.12 -14.34 -2.20
CA ARG A 369 6.68 -14.05 -2.36
C ARG A 369 5.78 -14.78 -1.38
N LEU A 370 4.67 -14.12 -1.04
CA LEU A 370 3.52 -14.73 -0.38
C LEU A 370 2.40 -14.91 -1.42
N VAL A 371 1.86 -16.12 -1.53
CA VAL A 371 0.77 -16.45 -2.46
C VAL A 371 -0.49 -16.80 -1.67
N VAL A 372 -1.48 -15.91 -1.74
CA VAL A 372 -2.83 -16.13 -1.22
C VAL A 372 -3.67 -16.75 -2.34
N GLU A 373 -3.78 -18.08 -2.37
CA GLU A 373 -4.48 -18.79 -3.46
C GLU A 373 -6.01 -18.60 -3.40
N GLN A 374 -6.74 -18.99 -4.45
CA GLN A 374 -8.18 -18.69 -4.69
C GLN A 374 -9.15 -19.02 -3.54
N PHE A 375 -8.77 -19.86 -2.59
CA PHE A 375 -9.58 -20.23 -1.43
C PHE A 375 -8.83 -20.09 -0.11
N GLY A 376 -7.65 -19.48 -0.15
CA GLY A 376 -6.85 -19.20 1.01
C GLY A 376 -7.05 -17.76 1.45
N ASP A 377 -6.76 -17.53 2.72
CA ASP A 377 -6.91 -16.24 3.35
C ASP A 377 -5.58 -15.79 3.97
N LEU A 378 -5.32 -14.48 3.94
CA LEU A 378 -4.33 -13.80 4.76
C LEU A 378 -5.06 -12.83 5.67
N ILE A 379 -4.76 -12.85 6.96
CA ILE A 379 -5.20 -11.86 7.93
C ILE A 379 -3.95 -11.25 8.55
N SER A 380 -3.77 -9.94 8.40
CA SER A 380 -2.59 -9.25 8.93
C SER A 380 -2.84 -7.80 9.31
N GLU A 381 -2.22 -7.34 10.39
CA GLU A 381 -2.25 -5.91 10.74
C GLU A 381 -1.37 -5.11 9.76
N ARG A 382 -0.24 -5.68 9.36
CA ARG A 382 0.69 -5.01 8.43
C ARG A 382 1.35 -5.95 7.46
N VAL A 383 1.30 -5.60 6.18
CA VAL A 383 2.09 -6.26 5.14
C VAL A 383 3.04 -5.29 4.48
N THR A 384 4.34 -5.60 4.50
CA THR A 384 5.38 -4.85 3.79
C THR A 384 5.89 -5.67 2.61
N VAL A 385 5.69 -5.16 1.39
CA VAL A 385 6.19 -5.75 0.14
C VAL A 385 7.46 -5.03 -0.28
N GLY A 386 8.62 -5.58 0.11
CA GLY A 386 9.93 -4.99 -0.16
C GLY A 386 10.37 -5.07 -1.63
N ILE A 387 11.48 -4.38 -1.93
CA ILE A 387 12.07 -4.33 -3.28
C ILE A 387 12.32 -5.72 -3.87
N GLY A 388 11.83 -5.96 -5.09
CA GLY A 388 12.03 -7.23 -5.79
C GLY A 388 11.29 -8.42 -5.18
N THR A 389 10.27 -8.18 -4.35
CA THR A 389 9.38 -9.20 -3.77
C THR A 389 7.94 -9.04 -4.27
N ARG A 390 7.09 -10.03 -3.99
CA ARG A 390 5.69 -10.01 -4.45
C ARG A 390 4.69 -10.52 -3.42
N LEU A 391 3.59 -9.79 -3.26
CA LEU A 391 2.36 -10.31 -2.67
C LEU A 391 1.42 -10.71 -3.81
N GLU A 392 1.13 -12.01 -3.94
CA GLU A 392 0.24 -12.56 -4.97
C GLU A 392 -1.13 -12.92 -4.36
N VAL A 393 -2.22 -12.24 -4.76
CA VAL A 393 -3.56 -12.41 -4.16
C VAL A 393 -4.58 -12.90 -5.20
N ALA A 394 -4.97 -14.17 -5.09
CA ALA A 394 -6.08 -14.78 -5.80
C ALA A 394 -7.28 -15.12 -4.89
N GLY A 395 -7.03 -15.29 -3.58
CA GLY A 395 -8.06 -15.44 -2.54
C GLY A 395 -8.38 -14.11 -1.85
N THR A 396 -8.42 -14.12 -0.51
CA THR A 396 -8.72 -12.92 0.30
C THR A 396 -7.53 -12.54 1.16
N ALA A 397 -7.12 -11.27 1.13
CA ALA A 397 -6.14 -10.71 2.04
C ALA A 397 -6.80 -9.58 2.84
N GLU A 398 -7.11 -9.83 4.10
CA GLU A 398 -7.57 -8.85 5.09
C GLU A 398 -6.34 -8.18 5.72
N ILE A 399 -6.10 -6.92 5.38
CA ILE A 399 -4.88 -6.19 5.72
C ILE A 399 -5.24 -4.80 6.27
N ASP A 400 -4.82 -4.48 7.50
CA ASP A 400 -5.03 -3.13 8.05
C ASP A 400 -4.13 -2.08 7.38
N ARG A 401 -2.87 -2.45 7.10
CA ARG A 401 -1.89 -1.60 6.43
C ARG A 401 -1.08 -2.36 5.40
N LEU A 402 -1.11 -1.91 4.15
CA LEU A 402 -0.29 -2.44 3.06
C LEU A 402 0.71 -1.40 2.57
N ASP A 403 2.00 -1.66 2.82
CA ASP A 403 3.11 -0.84 2.31
C ASP A 403 3.80 -1.58 1.15
N ILE A 404 3.77 -1.01 -0.07
CA ILE A 404 4.46 -1.56 -1.25
C ILE A 404 5.65 -0.66 -1.56
N ALA A 405 6.87 -1.10 -1.24
CA ALA A 405 8.07 -0.32 -1.47
C ALA A 405 8.43 -0.24 -2.97
N VAL A 406 9.31 0.70 -3.33
CA VAL A 406 9.86 0.81 -4.69
C VAL A 406 10.43 -0.53 -5.16
N GLY A 407 9.92 -1.00 -6.31
CA GLY A 407 10.27 -2.29 -6.91
C GLY A 407 9.61 -3.52 -6.26
N GLY A 408 8.81 -3.33 -5.21
CA GLY A 408 7.85 -4.31 -4.70
C GLY A 408 6.61 -4.40 -5.60
N GLN A 409 5.84 -5.48 -5.46
CA GLN A 409 4.66 -5.69 -6.29
C GLN A 409 3.52 -6.39 -5.55
N LEU A 410 2.34 -5.77 -5.57
CA LEU A 410 1.06 -6.45 -5.38
C LEU A 410 0.58 -6.97 -6.74
N ARG A 411 0.25 -8.26 -6.82
CA ARG A 411 -0.25 -8.87 -8.05
C ARG A 411 -1.44 -9.78 -7.76
N GLY A 412 -2.48 -9.76 -8.59
CA GLY A 412 -3.58 -10.68 -8.31
C GLY A 412 -4.86 -10.52 -9.12
N ASN A 413 -5.85 -11.30 -8.71
CA ASN A 413 -7.23 -11.32 -9.19
C ASN A 413 -8.22 -11.69 -8.06
N GLY A 414 -7.78 -11.55 -6.81
CA GLY A 414 -8.56 -11.77 -5.60
C GLY A 414 -8.99 -10.46 -4.94
N LEU A 415 -9.24 -10.54 -3.63
CA LEU A 415 -9.68 -9.42 -2.80
C LEU A 415 -8.57 -9.00 -1.83
N VAL A 416 -8.19 -7.73 -1.87
CA VAL A 416 -7.44 -7.05 -0.80
C VAL A 416 -8.45 -6.20 -0.03
N ASP A 417 -8.79 -6.67 1.16
CA ASP A 417 -9.75 -6.05 2.05
C ASP A 417 -9.02 -5.27 3.14
N MET A 418 -9.19 -3.96 3.15
CA MET A 418 -8.61 -3.05 4.14
C MET A 418 -9.71 -2.35 4.94
N THR A 419 -10.85 -3.02 5.12
CA THR A 419 -12.03 -2.45 5.79
C THR A 419 -11.88 -2.28 7.30
N ASP A 420 -10.80 -2.79 7.90
CA ASP A 420 -10.59 -2.79 9.35
C ASP A 420 -10.05 -1.46 9.91
N PHE A 421 -9.23 -1.46 10.97
CA PHE A 421 -9.05 -0.29 11.86
C PHE A 421 -8.33 0.88 11.20
N LEU A 422 -7.29 0.62 10.41
CA LEU A 422 -6.48 1.66 9.74
C LEU A 422 -6.80 1.80 8.26
N GLY A 423 -6.97 0.69 7.53
CA GLY A 423 -7.34 0.66 6.12
C GLY A 423 -6.47 1.50 5.19
N VAL A 424 -5.15 1.45 5.38
CA VAL A 424 -4.18 2.27 4.63
C VAL A 424 -3.43 1.43 3.60
N LEU A 425 -3.35 1.94 2.37
CA LEU A 425 -2.45 1.44 1.33
C LEU A 425 -1.52 2.56 0.90
N THR A 426 -0.22 2.29 0.88
CA THR A 426 0.79 3.16 0.27
C THR A 426 1.55 2.37 -0.79
N ASN A 427 1.48 2.81 -2.05
CA ASN A 427 2.14 2.13 -3.16
C ASN A 427 3.27 2.98 -3.75
N ASP A 428 4.51 2.75 -3.32
CA ASP A 428 5.70 3.24 -4.03
C ASP A 428 6.19 2.25 -5.12
N GLY A 429 5.55 1.08 -5.23
CA GLY A 429 5.95 -0.04 -6.10
C GLY A 429 5.03 -0.24 -7.30
N SER A 430 4.48 -1.45 -7.46
CA SER A 430 3.53 -1.74 -8.54
C SER A 430 2.31 -2.54 -8.09
N ILE A 431 1.14 -2.18 -8.62
CA ILE A 431 -0.09 -2.97 -8.52
C ILE A 431 -0.39 -3.55 -9.89
N VAL A 432 -0.47 -4.87 -10.01
CA VAL A 432 -0.61 -5.57 -11.31
C VAL A 432 -1.76 -6.58 -11.30
N THR A 433 -2.69 -6.45 -12.23
CA THR A 433 -3.80 -7.42 -12.35
C THR A 433 -3.39 -8.69 -13.07
N SER A 434 -3.92 -9.83 -12.64
CA SER A 434 -3.67 -11.16 -13.21
C SER A 434 -4.92 -11.75 -13.88
N ALA A 435 -4.74 -12.56 -14.92
CA ALA A 435 -5.83 -13.25 -15.58
C ALA A 435 -6.19 -14.57 -14.87
N PRO A 436 -7.45 -15.02 -14.98
CA PRO A 436 -8.66 -14.25 -15.32
C PRO A 436 -9.24 -13.58 -14.07
N GLY A 437 -10.07 -12.54 -14.22
CA GLY A 437 -10.85 -11.99 -13.11
C GLY A 437 -10.51 -10.53 -12.79
N THR A 438 -10.78 -10.14 -11.55
CA THR A 438 -10.67 -8.76 -11.07
C THR A 438 -9.87 -8.75 -9.78
N LEU A 439 -8.81 -7.94 -9.71
CA LEU A 439 -8.22 -7.58 -8.41
C LEU A 439 -9.10 -6.48 -7.80
N THR A 440 -9.66 -6.73 -6.63
CA THR A 440 -10.46 -5.75 -5.90
C THR A 440 -9.67 -5.27 -4.69
N ILE A 441 -9.53 -3.96 -4.54
CA ILE A 441 -9.01 -3.31 -3.33
C ILE A 441 -10.17 -2.53 -2.72
N GLN A 442 -10.56 -2.86 -1.50
CA GLN A 442 -11.68 -2.23 -0.80
C GLN A 442 -11.28 -1.74 0.59
N SER A 443 -11.92 -0.67 1.07
CA SER A 443 -11.85 -0.24 2.47
C SER A 443 -13.17 0.42 2.86
N ALA A 444 -13.70 0.07 4.04
CA ALA A 444 -14.92 0.65 4.60
C ALA A 444 -14.65 1.93 5.39
N ASN A 445 -13.43 2.10 5.90
CA ASN A 445 -13.08 3.24 6.74
C ASN A 445 -12.68 4.47 5.90
N ASN A 446 -12.38 4.29 4.60
CA ASN A 446 -11.95 5.34 3.67
C ASN A 446 -10.80 6.20 4.22
N LEU A 447 -9.94 5.63 5.07
CA LEU A 447 -8.85 6.36 5.70
C LEU A 447 -7.67 6.61 4.76
N GLY A 448 -7.63 5.95 3.60
CA GLY A 448 -6.85 6.41 2.47
C GLY A 448 -6.16 5.29 1.67
N VAL A 449 -6.38 5.28 0.36
CA VAL A 449 -5.54 4.54 -0.59
C VAL A 449 -4.71 5.53 -1.39
N ASP A 450 -3.40 5.44 -1.19
CA ASP A 450 -2.39 6.15 -1.96
C ASP A 450 -1.84 5.19 -3.02
N LEU A 451 -2.15 5.45 -4.30
CA LEU A 451 -1.84 4.55 -5.41
C LEU A 451 -0.45 4.78 -6.02
N ASP A 452 0.21 5.87 -5.70
CA ASP A 452 1.50 6.28 -6.25
C ASP A 452 2.55 6.59 -5.18
N GLY A 453 2.17 6.53 -3.92
CA GLY A 453 3.07 6.57 -2.79
C GLY A 453 3.57 7.99 -2.50
N VAL A 454 4.31 8.12 -1.39
CA VAL A 454 4.82 9.42 -0.91
C VAL A 454 5.82 10.03 -1.89
N GLY A 455 6.47 9.20 -2.72
CA GLY A 455 7.41 9.60 -3.75
C GLY A 455 6.81 9.80 -5.14
N GLU A 456 5.52 9.52 -5.33
CA GLU A 456 4.85 9.47 -6.64
C GLU A 456 5.45 8.40 -7.59
N ASP A 457 6.12 7.39 -7.04
CA ASP A 457 6.83 6.34 -7.77
C ASP A 457 5.93 5.15 -8.16
N GLY A 458 4.76 5.03 -7.53
CA GLY A 458 3.89 3.86 -7.67
C GLY A 458 3.19 3.76 -9.01
N VAL A 459 3.21 2.56 -9.60
CA VAL A 459 2.61 2.30 -10.91
C VAL A 459 1.44 1.32 -10.80
N VAL A 460 0.38 1.58 -11.54
CA VAL A 460 -0.79 0.68 -11.65
C VAL A 460 -0.88 0.10 -13.06
N ILE A 461 -0.91 -1.24 -13.18
CA ILE A 461 -0.92 -1.96 -14.46
C ILE A 461 -2.11 -2.93 -14.52
N VAL A 462 -3.09 -2.59 -15.34
CA VAL A 462 -4.31 -3.37 -15.60
C VAL A 462 -4.13 -4.11 -16.94
N ASP A 463 -3.40 -5.23 -16.90
CA ASP A 463 -2.99 -6.00 -18.08
C ASP A 463 -3.83 -7.28 -18.28
N GLN A 464 -3.70 -8.23 -17.36
CA GLN A 464 -4.25 -9.57 -17.56
C GLN A 464 -5.67 -9.73 -16.98
N GLY A 465 -6.00 -8.95 -15.96
CA GLY A 465 -7.32 -8.90 -15.30
C GLY A 465 -7.86 -7.47 -15.23
N ASN A 466 -9.04 -7.32 -14.62
CA ASN A 466 -9.60 -6.02 -14.30
C ASN A 466 -9.12 -5.54 -12.92
N LEU A 467 -9.30 -4.26 -12.64
CA LEU A 467 -9.04 -3.65 -11.34
C LEU A 467 -10.32 -2.98 -10.83
N THR A 468 -10.60 -3.14 -9.54
CA THR A 468 -11.61 -2.35 -8.83
C THR A 468 -10.97 -1.73 -7.59
N ILE A 469 -11.06 -0.40 -7.46
CA ILE A 469 -10.68 0.37 -6.27
C ILE A 469 -11.96 0.97 -5.71
N ASP A 470 -12.44 0.46 -4.59
CA ASP A 470 -13.63 0.98 -3.89
C ASP A 470 -13.37 2.18 -2.96
N PRO A 471 -12.22 2.30 -2.27
CA PRO A 471 -12.03 3.36 -1.28
C PRO A 471 -11.69 4.72 -1.90
N LEU A 472 -11.85 5.77 -1.10
CA LEU A 472 -11.36 7.10 -1.44
C LEU A 472 -9.83 7.10 -1.58
N LEU A 473 -9.35 7.71 -2.68
CA LEU A 473 -7.94 8.02 -2.84
C LEU A 473 -7.55 9.18 -1.91
N THR A 474 -6.36 9.11 -1.33
CA THR A 474 -5.84 10.15 -0.42
C THR A 474 -5.55 11.47 -1.11
N ASP A 475 -5.22 11.41 -2.40
CA ASP A 475 -4.66 12.48 -3.20
C ASP A 475 -4.85 12.20 -4.70
N ALA A 476 -4.26 13.06 -5.52
CA ALA A 476 -4.29 12.93 -6.97
C ALA A 476 -3.18 11.99 -7.42
N PHE A 477 -3.49 11.11 -8.38
CA PHE A 477 -2.54 10.19 -8.96
C PHE A 477 -1.63 10.91 -9.96
N ASN A 478 -0.39 11.16 -9.56
CA ASN A 478 0.70 11.84 -10.27
C ASN A 478 1.69 10.86 -10.94
N SER A 479 1.40 9.55 -10.93
CA SER A 479 2.22 8.53 -11.61
C SER A 479 1.53 7.88 -12.82
N THR A 480 1.91 6.64 -13.19
CA THR A 480 1.43 5.95 -14.40
C THR A 480 0.38 4.87 -14.12
N LEU A 481 -0.79 5.03 -14.74
CA LEU A 481 -1.89 4.06 -14.78
C LEU A 481 -1.96 3.49 -16.20
N THR A 482 -1.59 2.23 -16.40
CA THR A 482 -1.69 1.57 -17.69
C THR A 482 -2.87 0.60 -17.71
N ILE A 483 -3.76 0.74 -18.69
CA ILE A 483 -4.87 -0.19 -18.91
C ILE A 483 -4.73 -0.76 -20.32
N THR A 484 -4.79 -2.09 -20.45
CA THR A 484 -4.61 -2.78 -21.73
C THR A 484 -5.94 -3.21 -22.37
N ALA A 485 -5.85 -3.74 -23.58
CA ALA A 485 -6.99 -4.12 -24.41
C ALA A 485 -7.95 -5.10 -23.71
N GLY A 486 -9.23 -4.71 -23.66
CA GLY A 486 -10.31 -5.49 -23.09
C GLY A 486 -10.34 -5.50 -21.56
N ARG A 487 -9.59 -4.59 -20.92
CA ARG A 487 -9.55 -4.46 -19.46
C ARG A 487 -10.22 -3.19 -18.98
N THR A 488 -10.66 -3.24 -17.73
CA THR A 488 -11.29 -2.12 -17.04
C THR A 488 -10.63 -1.86 -15.70
N ALA A 489 -10.32 -0.59 -15.43
CA ALA A 489 -10.08 -0.08 -14.08
C ALA A 489 -11.36 0.65 -13.60
N THR A 490 -11.95 0.16 -12.51
CA THR A 490 -13.16 0.74 -11.92
C THR A 490 -12.80 1.43 -10.60
N PHE A 491 -13.12 2.71 -10.46
CA PHE A 491 -12.95 3.46 -9.23
C PHE A 491 -14.34 3.77 -8.68
N ALA A 492 -14.71 3.27 -7.50
CA ALA A 492 -16.05 3.53 -6.97
C ALA A 492 -16.23 5.01 -6.58
N SER A 493 -15.15 5.64 -6.13
CA SER A 493 -15.05 7.08 -5.94
C SER A 493 -14.46 7.79 -7.16
N ASN A 494 -14.36 9.11 -7.05
CA ASN A 494 -13.64 9.91 -8.02
C ASN A 494 -12.17 9.48 -8.08
N ILE A 495 -11.58 9.56 -9.27
CA ILE A 495 -10.13 9.49 -9.49
C ILE A 495 -9.67 10.82 -10.08
N THR A 496 -8.56 11.37 -9.57
CA THR A 496 -7.91 12.56 -10.10
C THR A 496 -6.57 12.18 -10.68
N ILE A 497 -6.33 12.48 -11.96
CA ILE A 497 -4.99 12.41 -12.57
C ILE A 497 -4.32 13.77 -12.36
N GLY A 498 -3.33 13.79 -11.48
CA GLY A 498 -2.65 14.99 -11.02
C GLY A 498 -1.50 15.43 -11.92
N ALA A 499 -0.67 16.36 -11.43
CA ALA A 499 0.41 16.93 -12.22
C ALA A 499 1.55 15.91 -12.40
N GLY A 500 1.82 15.51 -13.64
CA GLY A 500 2.77 14.42 -13.94
C GLY A 500 2.09 13.05 -14.08
N GLY A 501 0.82 12.95 -13.68
CA GLY A 501 0.02 11.73 -13.83
C GLY A 501 -0.28 11.40 -15.29
N LEU A 502 -0.19 10.12 -15.62
CA LEU A 502 -0.46 9.58 -16.94
C LEU A 502 -1.41 8.38 -16.85
N ALA A 503 -2.62 8.54 -17.38
CA ALA A 503 -3.55 7.44 -17.65
C ALA A 503 -3.38 6.95 -19.09
N GLN A 504 -2.65 5.86 -19.28
CA GLN A 504 -2.38 5.25 -20.58
C GLN A 504 -3.40 4.15 -20.91
N LEU A 505 -4.25 4.41 -21.91
CA LEU A 505 -5.29 3.50 -22.40
C LEU A 505 -4.82 2.78 -23.67
N THR A 506 -4.28 1.58 -23.51
CA THR A 506 -3.70 0.75 -24.59
C THR A 506 -4.69 -0.31 -25.08
N GLY A 507 -5.79 0.15 -25.67
CA GLY A 507 -6.84 -0.71 -26.19
C GLY A 507 -6.55 -1.35 -27.55
N SER A 508 -7.55 -2.07 -28.05
CA SER A 508 -7.59 -2.58 -29.42
C SER A 508 -8.99 -2.41 -30.00
N SER A 509 -9.15 -2.56 -31.32
CA SER A 509 -10.48 -2.54 -31.94
C SER A 509 -11.40 -3.66 -31.45
N ALA A 510 -10.84 -4.78 -30.94
CA ALA A 510 -11.61 -5.90 -30.39
C ALA A 510 -11.99 -5.72 -28.91
N GLY A 511 -11.36 -4.79 -28.21
CA GLY A 511 -11.58 -4.56 -26.78
C GLY A 511 -10.88 -3.29 -26.31
N GLY A 512 -11.67 -2.33 -25.84
CA GLY A 512 -11.18 -1.06 -25.33
C GLY A 512 -10.45 -1.20 -23.99
N ALA A 513 -9.52 -0.29 -23.73
CA ALA A 513 -8.95 -0.06 -22.40
C ALA A 513 -9.83 0.99 -21.69
N THR A 514 -10.44 0.62 -20.57
CA THR A 514 -11.58 1.38 -20.00
C THR A 514 -11.29 1.87 -18.59
N ILE A 515 -11.53 3.16 -18.33
CA ILE A 515 -11.72 3.73 -16.98
C ILE A 515 -13.22 3.83 -16.71
N ALA A 516 -13.68 3.40 -15.53
CA ALA A 516 -15.10 3.38 -15.16
C ALA A 516 -15.33 3.72 -13.68
N GLY A 517 -16.60 3.94 -13.31
CA GLY A 517 -17.03 4.17 -11.93
C GLY A 517 -17.34 5.66 -11.64
N GLY A 518 -16.77 6.22 -10.58
CA GLY A 518 -16.90 7.63 -10.21
C GLY A 518 -16.21 8.56 -11.21
N PRO A 519 -16.51 9.87 -11.20
CA PRO A 519 -15.90 10.87 -12.10
C PRO A 519 -14.36 10.84 -12.18
N LEU A 520 -13.83 11.07 -13.39
CA LEU A 520 -12.41 11.22 -13.69
C LEU A 520 -12.09 12.70 -13.80
N PHE A 521 -11.27 13.21 -12.88
CA PHE A 521 -10.74 14.57 -12.93
C PHE A 521 -9.35 14.54 -13.58
N LEU A 522 -9.10 15.45 -14.51
CA LEU A 522 -7.77 15.75 -15.01
C LEU A 522 -7.39 17.13 -14.48
N ASN A 523 -6.34 17.19 -13.66
CA ASN A 523 -5.77 18.45 -13.19
C ASN A 523 -4.79 19.03 -14.24
N PRO A 524 -4.37 20.29 -14.11
CA PRO A 524 -3.31 20.83 -14.94
C PRO A 524 -2.04 19.98 -14.85
N GLY A 525 -1.54 19.50 -15.99
CA GLY A 525 -0.39 18.60 -16.08
C GLY A 525 -0.73 17.12 -16.02
N GLY A 526 -1.99 16.75 -15.79
CA GLY A 526 -2.49 15.38 -15.91
C GLY A 526 -2.82 15.03 -17.36
N VAL A 527 -2.47 13.80 -17.77
CA VAL A 527 -2.60 13.34 -19.16
C VAL A 527 -3.40 12.05 -19.24
N ILE A 528 -4.38 11.99 -20.15
CA ILE A 528 -4.92 10.73 -20.67
C ILE A 528 -4.29 10.49 -22.04
N SER A 529 -3.68 9.33 -22.29
CA SER A 529 -3.11 9.00 -23.61
C SER A 529 -3.66 7.68 -24.14
N THR A 530 -4.14 7.68 -25.38
CA THR A 530 -4.87 6.54 -25.96
C THR A 530 -4.15 5.91 -27.15
N THR A 531 -3.79 4.63 -27.04
CA THR A 531 -3.30 3.81 -28.15
C THR A 531 -4.30 2.71 -28.47
N GLY A 532 -4.84 2.68 -29.70
CA GLY A 532 -6.00 1.83 -30.02
C GLY A 532 -7.29 2.44 -29.48
N LEU A 533 -8.19 1.63 -28.89
CA LEU A 533 -9.48 2.13 -28.36
C LEU A 533 -9.40 2.40 -26.85
N GLY A 534 -9.41 3.68 -26.47
CA GLY A 534 -9.52 4.12 -25.07
C GLY A 534 -10.95 4.55 -24.76
N VAL A 535 -11.44 4.19 -23.57
CA VAL A 535 -12.81 4.49 -23.15
C VAL A 535 -12.79 5.10 -21.75
N VAL A 536 -13.37 6.29 -21.62
CA VAL A 536 -13.75 6.88 -20.33
C VAL A 536 -15.26 6.68 -20.19
N ALA A 537 -15.66 5.71 -19.36
CA ALA A 537 -17.05 5.30 -19.21
C ALA A 537 -17.85 6.20 -18.26
N ASN A 538 -17.15 6.89 -17.37
CA ASN A 538 -17.62 7.80 -16.36
C ASN A 538 -17.56 9.26 -16.86
N ALA A 539 -18.01 10.21 -16.03
CA ALA A 539 -17.86 11.62 -16.34
C ALA A 539 -16.38 12.02 -16.39
N ALA A 540 -15.98 12.81 -17.40
CA ALA A 540 -14.63 13.33 -17.56
C ALA A 540 -14.61 14.84 -17.28
N ILE A 541 -13.77 15.30 -16.35
CA ILE A 541 -13.72 16.70 -15.90
C ILE A 541 -12.30 17.21 -16.06
N PHE A 542 -12.09 18.10 -17.02
CA PHE A 542 -10.81 18.76 -17.28
C PHE A 542 -10.77 20.05 -16.46
N LEU A 543 -9.71 20.25 -15.68
CA LEU A 543 -9.55 21.38 -14.77
C LEU A 543 -8.37 22.25 -15.23
N GLY A 544 -8.66 23.31 -15.97
CA GLY A 544 -7.68 24.29 -16.46
C GLY A 544 -6.88 23.83 -17.68
N ASP A 545 -6.22 24.81 -18.31
CA ASP A 545 -5.57 24.72 -19.63
C ASP A 545 -4.44 23.68 -19.74
N GLY A 546 -3.90 23.23 -18.61
CA GLY A 546 -2.85 22.21 -18.56
C GLY A 546 -3.36 20.77 -18.64
N SER A 547 -4.67 20.54 -18.63
CA SER A 547 -5.27 19.19 -18.71
C SER A 547 -5.26 18.70 -20.16
N ILE A 548 -4.66 17.54 -20.44
CA ILE A 548 -4.48 17.07 -21.82
C ILE A 548 -5.06 15.67 -21.99
N SER A 549 -5.78 15.46 -23.09
CA SER A 549 -6.07 14.14 -23.63
C SER A 549 -5.42 13.96 -25.00
N GLU A 550 -4.63 12.91 -25.15
CA GLU A 550 -3.86 12.61 -26.36
C GLU A 550 -4.39 11.38 -27.10
N VAL A 551 -4.58 11.52 -28.41
CA VAL A 551 -4.90 10.44 -29.34
C VAL A 551 -3.76 10.30 -30.36
N PRO A 552 -2.56 9.84 -29.95
CA PRO A 552 -1.31 10.01 -30.69
C PRO A 552 -1.22 9.33 -32.06
N ALA A 553 -2.04 8.30 -32.33
CA ALA A 553 -1.97 7.54 -33.57
C ALA A 553 -3.26 7.65 -34.37
N ALA A 554 -3.13 7.68 -35.70
CA ALA A 554 -4.28 7.80 -36.62
C ALA A 554 -5.30 6.66 -36.54
N ALA A 555 -4.89 5.50 -36.05
CA ALA A 555 -5.77 4.34 -35.83
C ALA A 555 -6.34 4.28 -34.40
N SER A 556 -6.00 5.24 -33.52
CA SER A 556 -6.52 5.31 -32.16
C SER A 556 -7.84 6.06 -32.11
N GLU A 557 -8.67 5.70 -31.13
CA GLU A 557 -9.94 6.35 -30.80
C GLU A 557 -10.05 6.54 -29.29
N LEU A 558 -10.35 7.76 -28.84
CA LEU A 558 -10.80 8.05 -27.48
C LEU A 558 -12.32 8.21 -27.47
N ARG A 559 -13.02 7.47 -26.60
CA ARG A 559 -14.46 7.62 -26.37
C ARG A 559 -14.75 8.20 -24.99
N LEU A 560 -15.48 9.31 -24.97
CA LEU A 560 -16.01 9.96 -23.78
C LEU A 560 -17.49 9.57 -23.64
N ASN A 561 -17.74 8.49 -22.92
CA ASN A 561 -19.08 7.90 -22.81
C ASN A 561 -19.93 8.55 -21.72
N GLY A 562 -19.31 9.10 -20.67
CA GLY A 562 -19.99 9.91 -19.68
C GLY A 562 -20.00 11.39 -20.04
N ASP A 563 -20.70 12.20 -19.24
CA ASP A 563 -20.70 13.65 -19.37
C ASP A 563 -19.26 14.20 -19.32
N THR A 564 -18.95 15.15 -20.20
CA THR A 564 -17.64 15.76 -20.32
C THR A 564 -17.73 17.24 -19.94
N PHE A 565 -16.86 17.67 -19.04
CA PHE A 565 -16.74 19.04 -18.58
C PHE A 565 -15.35 19.57 -18.96
N LEU A 566 -15.30 20.40 -19.97
CA LEU A 566 -14.10 21.14 -20.38
C LEU A 566 -14.08 22.47 -19.62
N ASN A 567 -13.57 22.45 -18.39
CA ASN A 567 -13.24 23.68 -17.66
C ASN A 567 -11.80 24.08 -17.99
N GLY A 568 -11.50 24.16 -19.29
CA GLY A 568 -10.16 24.30 -19.83
C GLY A 568 -9.64 22.99 -20.40
N GLY A 569 -8.38 23.02 -20.81
CA GLY A 569 -7.66 21.85 -21.31
C GLY A 569 -7.84 21.61 -22.80
N ARG A 570 -7.20 20.54 -23.28
CA ARG A 570 -7.08 20.24 -24.71
C ARG A 570 -7.26 18.75 -24.99
N ILE A 571 -7.97 18.42 -26.07
CA ILE A 571 -7.98 17.07 -26.65
C ILE A 571 -7.22 17.14 -27.98
N VAL A 572 -6.08 16.46 -28.07
CA VAL A 572 -5.14 16.61 -29.20
C VAL A 572 -4.72 15.27 -29.78
N GLY A 573 -4.35 15.22 -31.05
CA GLY A 573 -3.69 14.05 -31.62
C GLY A 573 -3.96 13.79 -33.10
N LEU A 574 -3.56 12.62 -33.56
CA LEU A 574 -3.70 12.21 -34.96
C LEU A 574 -4.90 11.27 -35.19
N GLY A 575 -5.55 10.79 -34.12
CA GLY A 575 -6.67 9.86 -34.20
C GLY A 575 -8.04 10.51 -34.11
N LEU A 576 -9.02 9.72 -33.65
CA LEU A 576 -10.41 10.10 -33.45
C LEU A 576 -10.69 10.38 -31.96
N ALA A 577 -11.37 11.48 -31.65
CA ALA A 577 -12.05 11.65 -30.36
C ALA A 577 -13.55 11.64 -30.59
N ARG A 578 -14.29 10.93 -29.73
CA ARG A 578 -15.74 10.75 -29.83
C ARG A 578 -16.44 11.15 -28.54
N GLN A 579 -17.42 12.03 -28.65
CA GLN A 579 -18.24 12.55 -27.55
C GLN A 579 -19.63 11.88 -27.55
N ASN A 580 -19.82 10.87 -26.71
CA ASN A 580 -21.13 10.20 -26.59
C ASN A 580 -21.97 10.73 -25.41
N GLY A 581 -21.34 11.21 -24.34
CA GLY A 581 -22.04 11.89 -23.24
C GLY A 581 -22.23 13.39 -23.51
N ARG A 582 -22.99 14.09 -22.67
CA ARG A 582 -23.18 15.55 -22.84
C ARG A 582 -21.87 16.30 -22.68
N LEU A 583 -21.69 17.38 -23.43
CA LEU A 583 -20.52 18.24 -23.35
C LEU A 583 -20.88 19.58 -22.68
N PHE A 584 -20.07 19.99 -21.70
CA PHE A 584 -20.13 21.30 -21.06
C PHE A 584 -18.77 21.99 -21.19
N VAL A 585 -18.73 23.19 -21.77
CA VAL A 585 -17.53 24.00 -21.91
C VAL A 585 -17.63 25.19 -20.96
N GLY A 586 -16.89 25.12 -19.86
CA GLY A 586 -16.93 26.08 -18.74
C GLY A 586 -15.78 27.09 -18.72
N LEU A 587 -14.68 26.78 -19.41
CA LEU A 587 -13.55 27.69 -19.67
C LEU A 587 -12.99 27.42 -21.08
N ASP A 588 -12.14 28.31 -21.57
CA ASP A 588 -11.57 28.22 -22.92
C ASP A 588 -10.90 26.87 -23.15
N SER A 589 -11.36 26.15 -24.16
CA SER A 589 -10.98 24.75 -24.40
C SER A 589 -10.78 24.47 -25.88
N GLU A 590 -9.90 23.51 -26.19
CA GLU A 590 -9.53 23.18 -27.57
C GLU A 590 -9.65 21.68 -27.89
N VAL A 591 -10.11 21.38 -29.10
CA VAL A 591 -10.07 20.02 -29.69
C VAL A 591 -9.34 20.05 -31.04
N GLU A 592 -8.16 19.44 -31.08
CA GLU A 592 -7.22 19.38 -32.21
C GLU A 592 -6.84 17.91 -32.51
N VAL A 593 -7.82 17.12 -32.95
CA VAL A 593 -7.63 15.73 -33.40
C VAL A 593 -7.83 15.61 -34.91
N ALA A 594 -7.52 14.46 -35.52
CA ALA A 594 -7.77 14.30 -36.95
C ALA A 594 -9.27 14.30 -37.27
N THR A 595 -10.06 13.66 -36.41
CA THR A 595 -11.51 13.65 -36.50
C THR A 595 -12.09 13.85 -35.10
N TYR A 596 -12.99 14.81 -34.95
CA TYR A 596 -13.79 14.96 -33.73
C TYR A 596 -15.25 14.66 -34.06
N ASP A 597 -15.79 13.62 -33.42
CA ASP A 597 -17.17 13.17 -33.54
C ASP A 597 -17.93 13.69 -32.32
N LEU A 598 -18.72 14.75 -32.52
CA LEU A 598 -19.33 15.60 -31.48
C LEU A 598 -20.62 15.03 -30.94
N ASP A 599 -21.35 14.26 -31.75
CA ASP A 599 -22.66 13.72 -31.38
C ASP A 599 -22.72 12.21 -31.14
N GLY A 600 -21.56 11.57 -31.24
CA GLY A 600 -21.35 10.20 -30.81
C GLY A 600 -22.05 9.19 -31.71
N LEU A 601 -22.14 7.95 -31.24
CA LEU A 601 -22.76 6.87 -32.02
C LEU A 601 -24.29 6.99 -32.13
N SER A 602 -24.93 7.76 -31.25
CA SER A 602 -26.38 7.95 -31.24
C SER A 602 -26.83 9.16 -32.05
N GLY A 603 -25.91 10.06 -32.45
CA GLY A 603 -26.23 11.26 -33.21
C GLY A 603 -27.15 12.21 -32.46
N ASN A 604 -26.99 12.35 -31.14
CA ASN A 604 -27.91 13.20 -30.36
C ASN A 604 -27.31 13.78 -29.09
N THR A 605 -25.99 13.97 -29.05
CA THR A 605 -25.32 14.62 -27.91
C THR A 605 -25.81 16.05 -27.73
N GLU A 606 -25.88 16.50 -26.48
CA GLU A 606 -26.09 17.90 -26.14
C GLU A 606 -24.75 18.54 -25.76
N ALA A 607 -24.43 19.68 -26.38
CA ALA A 607 -23.25 20.49 -26.07
C ALA A 607 -23.68 21.86 -25.56
N THR A 608 -23.05 22.35 -24.49
CA THR A 608 -23.31 23.68 -23.91
C THR A 608 -22.02 24.45 -23.69
N ILE A 609 -21.92 25.64 -24.27
CA ILE A 609 -20.83 26.59 -24.08
C ILE A 609 -21.31 27.70 -23.14
N SER A 610 -20.49 28.00 -22.15
CA SER A 610 -20.81 28.98 -21.10
C SER A 610 -20.53 30.43 -21.55
N PRO A 611 -21.09 31.44 -20.87
CA PRO A 611 -20.85 32.86 -21.16
C PRO A 611 -19.38 33.26 -21.10
N GLY A 612 -18.93 34.01 -22.11
CA GLY A 612 -17.57 34.52 -22.25
C GLY A 612 -16.51 33.45 -22.53
N VAL A 613 -16.91 32.22 -22.87
CA VAL A 613 -16.01 31.09 -23.09
C VAL A 613 -15.91 30.75 -24.57
N THR A 614 -14.69 30.41 -25.02
CA THR A 614 -14.41 29.93 -26.36
C THR A 614 -14.24 28.41 -26.39
N PHE A 615 -15.00 27.73 -27.25
CA PHE A 615 -14.75 26.35 -27.62
C PHE A 615 -14.16 26.29 -29.04
N LEU A 616 -12.86 25.99 -29.13
CA LEU A 616 -12.13 25.90 -30.39
C LEU A 616 -12.04 24.45 -30.87
N ILE A 617 -12.49 24.20 -32.10
CA ILE A 617 -12.38 22.91 -32.77
C ILE A 617 -11.50 23.09 -34.01
N SER A 618 -10.21 22.80 -33.84
CA SER A 618 -9.17 22.83 -34.87
C SER A 618 -9.04 21.52 -35.64
N SER A 619 -9.96 20.57 -35.40
CA SER A 619 -9.91 19.22 -35.98
C SER A 619 -10.15 19.23 -37.49
N ALA A 620 -9.40 18.42 -38.25
CA ALA A 620 -9.43 18.44 -39.72
C ALA A 620 -10.72 17.86 -40.33
N ALA A 621 -11.44 17.06 -39.56
CA ALA A 621 -12.75 16.54 -39.90
C ALA A 621 -13.66 16.61 -38.67
N ILE A 622 -14.93 16.90 -38.93
CA ILE A 622 -16.03 16.87 -37.97
C ILE A 622 -16.89 15.67 -38.36
N GLU A 623 -17.13 14.79 -37.40
CA GLU A 623 -17.80 13.50 -37.55
C GLU A 623 -17.09 12.46 -38.42
N THR A 624 -17.58 11.21 -38.30
CA THR A 624 -17.06 10.04 -39.03
C THR A 624 -17.90 9.63 -40.24
N GLY A 625 -19.11 10.20 -40.38
CA GLY A 625 -20.01 9.97 -41.51
C GLY A 625 -19.51 10.61 -42.81
N SER A 626 -20.10 10.24 -43.95
CA SER A 626 -19.82 10.91 -45.22
C SER A 626 -20.37 12.34 -45.29
N ASP A 627 -21.30 12.64 -44.40
CA ASP A 627 -22.10 13.85 -44.43
C ASP A 627 -21.60 14.89 -43.42
N ASN A 628 -20.64 14.53 -42.56
CA ASN A 628 -20.06 15.38 -41.51
C ASN A 628 -21.13 16.11 -40.68
N ASP A 629 -22.21 15.40 -40.35
CA ASP A 629 -23.47 15.89 -39.82
C ASP A 629 -23.52 15.84 -38.28
N TYR A 630 -23.61 17.01 -37.65
CA TYR A 630 -24.00 17.13 -36.25
C TYR A 630 -25.53 17.12 -36.13
N ASP A 631 -26.07 16.07 -35.55
CA ASP A 631 -27.49 15.79 -35.35
C ASP A 631 -27.99 16.23 -33.95
N GLY A 632 -27.06 16.61 -33.06
CA GLY A 632 -27.31 16.95 -31.67
C GLY A 632 -27.92 18.34 -31.40
N VAL A 633 -27.87 18.77 -30.15
CA VAL A 633 -28.27 20.13 -29.73
C VAL A 633 -27.05 20.87 -29.22
N MET A 634 -26.75 22.04 -29.76
CA MET A 634 -25.63 22.87 -29.33
C MET A 634 -26.13 24.21 -28.80
N ASN A 635 -25.83 24.52 -27.54
CA ASN A 635 -26.20 25.77 -26.88
C ASN A 635 -24.96 26.65 -26.71
N VAL A 636 -24.90 27.79 -27.39
CA VAL A 636 -23.83 28.79 -27.25
C VAL A 636 -24.41 29.97 -26.46
N ASN A 637 -24.13 30.05 -25.16
CA ASN A 637 -24.74 31.07 -24.28
C ASN A 637 -23.75 32.22 -24.06
N ASN A 638 -23.84 33.31 -24.82
CA ASN A 638 -22.88 34.43 -24.81
C ASN A 638 -21.41 33.98 -24.92
N GLY A 639 -21.18 32.81 -25.53
CA GLY A 639 -19.86 32.22 -25.72
C GLY A 639 -19.44 32.28 -27.19
N THR A 640 -18.35 31.61 -27.53
CA THR A 640 -17.86 31.46 -28.90
C THR A 640 -17.68 29.99 -29.23
N LEU A 641 -18.32 29.54 -30.32
CA LEU A 641 -17.97 28.30 -31.01
C LEU A 641 -17.10 28.65 -32.21
N ASP A 642 -15.86 28.17 -32.24
CA ASP A 642 -14.91 28.37 -33.35
C ASP A 642 -14.59 27.03 -34.02
N VAL A 643 -15.04 26.83 -35.26
CA VAL A 643 -14.86 25.56 -36.00
C VAL A 643 -14.02 25.80 -37.25
N ALA A 644 -12.80 25.24 -37.25
CA ALA A 644 -11.84 25.46 -38.34
C ALA A 644 -12.22 24.71 -39.63
N SER A 645 -12.89 23.56 -39.52
CA SER A 645 -13.25 22.70 -40.65
C SER A 645 -14.70 22.88 -41.07
N ALA A 646 -14.97 22.67 -42.36
CA ALA A 646 -16.34 22.67 -42.86
C ALA A 646 -17.15 21.53 -42.22
N TRP A 647 -18.37 21.83 -41.79
CA TRP A 647 -19.25 20.88 -41.14
C TRP A 647 -20.71 21.08 -41.57
N ARG A 648 -21.54 20.09 -41.29
CA ARG A 648 -22.97 20.10 -41.59
C ARG A 648 -23.75 20.04 -40.28
N LEU A 649 -24.80 20.84 -40.19
CA LEU A 649 -25.71 20.89 -39.05
C LEU A 649 -27.08 20.33 -39.49
N ASP A 650 -27.43 19.18 -38.95
CA ASP A 650 -28.70 18.47 -39.14
C ASP A 650 -29.57 18.51 -37.87
N GLY A 651 -28.94 18.80 -36.73
CA GLY A 651 -29.57 19.05 -35.43
C GLY A 651 -29.90 20.52 -35.18
N THR A 652 -29.80 20.94 -33.92
CA THR A 652 -30.17 22.30 -33.48
C THR A 652 -28.96 23.05 -32.93
N LEU A 653 -28.75 24.28 -33.41
CA LEU A 653 -27.80 25.24 -32.85
C LEU A 653 -28.56 26.43 -32.26
N ASN A 654 -28.47 26.60 -30.94
CA ASN A 654 -29.02 27.72 -30.21
C ASN A 654 -27.90 28.73 -29.92
N LEU A 655 -27.97 29.91 -30.54
CA LEU A 655 -27.10 31.05 -30.29
C LEU A 655 -27.83 32.00 -29.35
N ASN A 656 -27.58 31.83 -28.05
CA ASN A 656 -28.28 32.57 -27.00
C ASN A 656 -27.40 33.72 -26.55
N GLY A 657 -27.64 34.92 -27.08
CA GLY A 657 -27.05 36.18 -26.65
C GLY A 657 -27.74 36.77 -25.43
N ALA A 658 -27.15 37.82 -24.84
CA ALA A 658 -27.92 38.67 -23.97
C ALA A 658 -28.97 39.40 -24.81
N ASP A 659 -30.19 39.55 -24.28
CA ASP A 659 -31.09 40.55 -24.80
C ASP A 659 -30.37 41.91 -24.66
N GLU A 660 -30.15 42.59 -25.78
CA GLU A 660 -29.92 44.03 -25.78
C GLU A 660 -31.20 44.65 -25.24
N GLY A 661 -31.31 44.64 -23.90
CA GLY A 661 -32.59 44.80 -23.23
C GLY A 661 -33.32 45.97 -23.87
N GLY A 662 -34.56 45.71 -24.30
CA GLY A 662 -35.52 46.70 -24.80
C GLY A 662 -35.90 47.71 -23.73
N GLY A 663 -34.93 48.16 -22.92
CA GLY A 663 -34.92 49.42 -22.22
C GLY A 663 -35.27 50.46 -23.24
N SER A 664 -36.57 50.77 -23.26
CA SER A 664 -37.18 51.80 -24.05
C SER A 664 -36.16 52.91 -24.23
N HIS A 665 -35.77 53.18 -25.47
CA HIS A 665 -35.03 54.37 -25.83
C HIS A 665 -35.82 55.58 -25.29
N ASP A 666 -35.60 55.91 -24.02
CA ASP A 666 -36.00 57.18 -23.47
C ASP A 666 -34.95 58.13 -24.05
N GLU A 667 -35.33 58.72 -25.19
CA GLU A 667 -34.58 59.57 -26.12
C GLU A 667 -33.96 60.83 -25.46
N HIS A 668 -33.68 60.83 -24.16
CA HIS A 668 -33.49 62.03 -23.34
C HIS A 668 -32.31 62.00 -22.36
N ALA A 669 -31.18 61.40 -22.73
CA ALA A 669 -29.92 61.66 -22.03
C ALA A 669 -28.71 61.75 -22.98
N HIS A 670 -28.47 62.99 -23.40
CA HIS A 670 -27.18 63.62 -23.72
C HIS A 670 -25.92 62.77 -23.53
N ASP A 671 -25.27 62.45 -24.65
CA ASP A 671 -23.89 62.84 -25.00
C ASP A 671 -22.90 63.01 -23.83
N ASP A 672 -21.94 62.08 -23.70
CA ASP A 672 -20.53 62.30 -24.06
C ASP A 672 -19.63 61.33 -23.25
N GLY A 673 -19.09 60.29 -23.89
CA GLY A 673 -18.03 59.47 -23.30
C GLY A 673 -18.01 57.98 -23.67
N GLY A 674 -17.74 57.67 -24.95
CA GLY A 674 -17.36 56.37 -25.53
C GLY A 674 -17.01 55.21 -24.58
N SER A 675 -18.00 54.67 -23.87
CA SER A 675 -17.91 53.32 -23.33
C SER A 675 -17.93 52.41 -24.55
N ASN A 676 -16.83 51.69 -24.71
CA ASN A 676 -16.73 50.55 -25.60
C ASN A 676 -17.88 49.61 -25.19
N GLU A 677 -19.04 49.72 -25.86
CA GLU A 677 -20.09 48.71 -25.82
C GLU A 677 -19.47 47.48 -26.46
N GLY A 678 -18.70 46.78 -25.63
CA GLY A 678 -17.93 45.65 -26.04
C GLY A 678 -18.92 44.61 -26.55
N ASN A 679 -18.60 44.05 -27.70
CA ASN A 679 -19.20 42.89 -28.33
C ASN A 679 -19.15 41.62 -27.46
N GLY A 680 -19.09 41.75 -26.13
CA GLY A 680 -18.82 40.70 -25.16
C GLY A 680 -20.05 39.92 -24.71
N ASP A 681 -21.25 40.31 -25.17
CA ASP A 681 -22.51 39.69 -24.75
C ASP A 681 -23.19 38.89 -25.88
N ALA A 682 -22.62 38.87 -27.09
CA ALA A 682 -23.17 38.12 -28.22
C ALA A 682 -22.76 36.65 -28.17
N ALA A 683 -23.66 35.74 -28.56
CA ALA A 683 -23.28 34.38 -28.90
C ALA A 683 -22.60 34.37 -30.28
N VAL A 684 -21.40 33.82 -30.38
CA VAL A 684 -20.59 33.86 -31.61
C VAL A 684 -20.41 32.46 -32.19
N LEU A 685 -20.72 32.31 -33.47
CA LEU A 685 -20.29 31.21 -34.32
C LEU A 685 -19.25 31.74 -35.31
N GLN A 686 -18.04 31.21 -35.28
CA GLN A 686 -16.96 31.63 -36.17
C GLN A 686 -16.13 30.45 -36.68
N GLY A 687 -15.16 30.74 -37.54
CA GLY A 687 -14.15 29.78 -37.99
C GLY A 687 -14.01 29.73 -39.51
N ALA A 688 -12.87 29.22 -40.00
CA ALA A 688 -12.54 29.23 -41.42
C ALA A 688 -13.31 28.21 -42.28
N GLY A 689 -13.93 27.21 -41.63
CA GLY A 689 -14.52 26.07 -42.30
C GLY A 689 -15.86 26.35 -42.96
N GLY A 690 -16.65 27.25 -42.38
CA GLY A 690 -18.06 27.39 -42.72
C GLY A 690 -18.94 26.24 -42.22
N PHE A 691 -20.24 26.41 -42.34
CA PHE A 691 -21.21 25.35 -42.06
C PHE A 691 -22.30 25.28 -43.13
N THR A 692 -22.90 24.09 -43.27
CA THR A 692 -24.10 23.87 -44.07
C THR A 692 -25.27 23.45 -43.18
N LEU A 693 -26.39 24.17 -43.22
CA LEU A 693 -27.64 23.79 -42.56
C LEU A 693 -28.49 22.95 -43.52
N ALA A 694 -28.65 21.66 -43.22
CA ALA A 694 -29.36 20.74 -44.09
C ALA A 694 -30.81 20.48 -43.64
N ASN A 695 -31.45 19.46 -44.22
CA ASN A 695 -32.86 19.17 -43.99
C ASN A 695 -33.10 18.63 -42.57
N GLY A 696 -33.83 19.39 -41.76
CA GLY A 696 -34.03 19.09 -40.34
C GLY A 696 -33.16 19.93 -39.41
N GLY A 697 -32.09 20.53 -39.95
CA GLY A 697 -31.22 21.44 -39.22
C GLY A 697 -31.92 22.74 -38.84
N GLN A 698 -31.64 23.25 -37.65
CA GLN A 698 -32.21 24.48 -37.13
C GLN A 698 -31.14 25.37 -36.47
N ILE A 699 -31.16 26.67 -36.77
CA ILE A 699 -30.48 27.70 -35.99
C ILE A 699 -31.53 28.53 -35.28
N ASN A 700 -31.41 28.65 -33.97
CA ASN A 700 -32.22 29.55 -33.15
C ASN A 700 -31.32 30.65 -32.62
N VAL A 701 -31.70 31.90 -32.83
CA VAL A 701 -31.06 33.06 -32.22
C VAL A 701 -32.03 33.63 -31.19
N THR A 702 -31.57 33.75 -29.94
CA THR A 702 -32.27 34.52 -28.90
C THR A 702 -31.35 35.62 -28.39
N GLY A 703 -31.78 36.88 -28.36
CA GLY A 703 -30.91 38.02 -28.04
C GLY A 703 -29.92 38.34 -29.18
N THR A 704 -28.70 38.79 -28.87
CA THR A 704 -27.70 39.14 -29.90
C THR A 704 -26.79 37.96 -30.29
N ALA A 705 -26.71 37.62 -31.58
CA ALA A 705 -25.80 36.60 -32.09
C ALA A 705 -25.01 37.06 -33.34
N LEU A 706 -23.77 36.58 -33.46
CA LEU A 706 -22.88 36.81 -34.59
C LEU A 706 -22.47 35.48 -35.24
N VAL A 707 -22.73 35.36 -36.54
CA VAL A 707 -22.27 34.28 -37.41
C VAL A 707 -21.16 34.83 -38.33
N ASP A 708 -19.92 34.72 -37.87
CA ASP A 708 -18.70 35.16 -38.56
C ASP A 708 -17.99 34.00 -39.27
N THR A 709 -18.74 33.31 -40.11
CA THR A 709 -18.23 32.25 -40.98
C THR A 709 -19.11 32.10 -42.22
N SER A 710 -18.66 31.33 -43.21
CA SER A 710 -19.51 31.10 -44.39
C SER A 710 -20.68 30.17 -44.03
N ALA A 711 -21.90 30.59 -44.34
CA ALA A 711 -23.13 29.86 -44.01
C ALA A 711 -23.86 29.40 -45.29
N GLY A 712 -24.05 28.09 -45.46
CA GLY A 712 -24.89 27.53 -46.52
C GLY A 712 -26.19 26.98 -45.93
N ILE A 713 -27.32 27.64 -46.14
CA ILE A 713 -28.63 27.19 -45.66
C ILE A 713 -29.35 26.49 -46.81
N ASP A 714 -29.23 25.17 -46.91
CA ASP A 714 -29.76 24.41 -48.06
C ASP A 714 -31.25 24.08 -47.90
N SER A 715 -31.62 23.54 -46.73
CA SER A 715 -32.99 23.07 -46.43
C SER A 715 -33.36 23.08 -44.94
N GLY A 716 -32.70 23.92 -44.15
CA GLY A 716 -32.97 24.08 -42.71
C GLY A 716 -33.72 25.37 -42.37
N THR A 717 -33.94 25.57 -41.08
CA THR A 717 -34.67 26.72 -40.53
C THR A 717 -33.74 27.65 -39.76
N VAL A 718 -33.81 28.95 -40.03
CA VAL A 718 -33.20 30.00 -39.20
C VAL A 718 -34.32 30.75 -38.50
N PHE A 719 -34.38 30.67 -37.19
CA PHE A 719 -35.34 31.37 -36.34
C PHE A 719 -34.61 32.47 -35.57
N VAL A 720 -35.11 33.71 -35.65
CA VAL A 720 -34.51 34.89 -35.02
C VAL A 720 -35.54 35.54 -34.10
N ASP A 721 -35.22 35.54 -32.80
CA ASP A 721 -35.92 36.18 -31.68
C ASP A 721 -34.91 37.10 -30.97
N GLY A 722 -34.60 38.23 -31.61
CA GLY A 722 -33.52 39.13 -31.25
C GLY A 722 -32.75 39.67 -32.46
N ASP A 723 -31.44 39.86 -32.30
CA ASP A 723 -30.55 40.48 -33.29
C ASP A 723 -29.49 39.47 -33.79
N ALA A 724 -29.70 38.92 -34.99
CA ALA A 724 -28.76 38.02 -35.66
C ALA A 724 -27.94 38.77 -36.72
N GLU A 725 -26.61 38.65 -36.67
CA GLU A 725 -25.69 39.19 -37.69
C GLU A 725 -24.93 38.06 -38.39
N PHE A 726 -25.01 37.99 -39.72
CA PHE A 726 -24.20 37.10 -40.55
C PHE A 726 -23.17 37.95 -41.30
N SER A 727 -21.93 37.96 -40.81
CA SER A 727 -20.83 38.73 -41.40
C SER A 727 -20.07 37.98 -42.48
N GLY A 728 -20.10 36.64 -42.45
CA GLY A 728 -19.50 35.79 -43.47
C GLY A 728 -20.38 35.59 -44.72
N PRO A 729 -19.81 35.06 -45.83
CA PRO A 729 -20.57 34.76 -47.04
C PRO A 729 -21.73 33.80 -46.76
N SER A 730 -22.93 34.15 -47.20
CA SER A 730 -24.15 33.39 -46.88
C SER A 730 -24.93 32.99 -48.14
N ILE A 731 -25.42 31.75 -48.19
CA ILE A 731 -26.28 31.23 -49.25
C ILE A 731 -27.56 30.71 -48.62
N PHE A 732 -28.72 31.20 -49.04
CA PHE A 732 -30.02 30.69 -48.63
C PHE A 732 -30.68 29.99 -49.82
N GLY A 733 -30.79 28.66 -49.76
CA GLY A 733 -31.29 27.78 -50.80
C GLY A 733 -32.81 27.80 -50.96
N VAL A 734 -33.31 27.02 -51.94
CA VAL A 734 -34.73 26.94 -52.31
C VAL A 734 -35.63 26.35 -51.23
N ASN A 735 -35.04 25.65 -50.26
CA ASN A 735 -35.76 25.02 -49.17
C ASN A 735 -35.37 25.63 -47.81
N ALA A 736 -34.58 26.71 -47.79
CA ALA A 736 -34.29 27.42 -46.57
C ALA A 736 -35.55 28.14 -46.07
N ASP A 737 -35.81 28.05 -44.77
CA ASP A 737 -36.87 28.79 -44.10
C ASP A 737 -36.26 29.76 -43.10
N VAL A 738 -36.69 31.03 -43.14
CA VAL A 738 -36.21 32.08 -42.25
C VAL A 738 -37.42 32.71 -41.59
N GLU A 739 -37.46 32.67 -40.27
CA GLU A 739 -38.51 33.29 -39.45
C GLU A 739 -37.87 34.35 -38.53
N ILE A 740 -38.44 35.55 -38.53
CA ILE A 740 -38.02 36.68 -37.69
C ILE A 740 -39.23 37.10 -36.86
N ASP A 741 -39.28 36.69 -35.59
CA ASP A 741 -40.52 36.57 -34.82
C ASP A 741 -41.22 37.94 -34.62
N ASP A 742 -40.55 38.86 -33.93
CA ASP A 742 -41.07 40.16 -33.51
C ASP A 742 -40.58 41.35 -34.34
N ALA A 743 -41.26 42.49 -34.22
CA ALA A 743 -41.07 43.66 -35.09
C ALA A 743 -39.76 44.44 -34.84
N ASP A 744 -39.16 44.21 -33.68
CA ASP A 744 -37.86 44.70 -33.23
C ASP A 744 -36.71 43.75 -33.58
N ASP A 745 -36.99 42.49 -33.89
CA ASP A 745 -35.97 41.52 -34.29
C ASP A 745 -35.36 41.84 -35.64
N THR A 746 -34.05 41.58 -35.76
CA THR A 746 -33.28 41.88 -36.95
C THR A 746 -32.39 40.72 -37.40
N LEU A 747 -32.45 40.39 -38.69
CA LEU A 747 -31.42 39.60 -39.38
C LEU A 747 -30.58 40.51 -40.28
N ARG A 748 -29.33 40.78 -39.88
CA ARG A 748 -28.36 41.58 -40.65
C ARG A 748 -27.43 40.68 -41.45
N LEU A 749 -27.34 40.93 -42.76
CA LEU A 749 -26.50 40.17 -43.68
C LEU A 749 -25.42 41.10 -44.22
N ARG A 750 -24.22 41.04 -43.63
CA ARG A 750 -23.06 41.90 -44.00
C ARG A 750 -22.09 41.25 -44.99
N GLY A 751 -22.11 39.92 -45.04
CA GLY A 751 -21.33 39.16 -46.00
C GLY A 751 -21.97 39.10 -47.38
N GLN A 752 -21.21 38.62 -48.38
CA GLN A 752 -21.77 38.34 -49.69
C GLN A 752 -22.92 37.33 -49.56
N THR A 753 -24.14 37.78 -49.87
CA THR A 753 -25.35 36.99 -49.69
C THR A 753 -25.96 36.56 -51.03
N THR A 754 -26.30 35.27 -51.16
CA THR A 754 -27.04 34.72 -52.30
C THR A 754 -28.37 34.14 -51.83
N LEU A 755 -29.48 34.63 -52.39
CA LEU A 755 -30.82 34.10 -52.11
C LEU A 755 -31.32 33.31 -53.31
N ILE A 756 -31.62 32.03 -53.12
CA ILE A 756 -32.11 31.12 -54.16
C ILE A 756 -33.53 30.68 -53.80
N GLY A 757 -34.46 31.63 -53.76
CA GLY A 757 -35.86 31.36 -53.44
C GLY A 757 -36.15 30.80 -52.03
N PRO A 758 -35.50 31.30 -50.95
CA PRO A 758 -35.86 30.90 -49.59
C PRO A 758 -37.29 31.37 -49.22
N SER A 759 -37.88 30.71 -48.23
CA SER A 759 -39.04 31.21 -47.50
C SER A 759 -38.56 32.20 -46.42
N VAL A 760 -39.17 33.38 -46.36
CA VAL A 760 -38.90 34.37 -45.31
C VAL A 760 -40.25 34.83 -44.75
N VAL A 761 -40.48 34.60 -43.46
CA VAL A 761 -41.70 34.91 -42.73
C VAL A 761 -41.39 35.66 -41.44
N GLY A 762 -42.44 36.14 -40.75
CA GLY A 762 -42.31 36.88 -39.49
C GLY A 762 -42.59 38.39 -39.61
N SER A 763 -42.44 39.11 -38.50
CA SER A 763 -42.75 40.54 -38.39
C SER A 763 -41.53 41.46 -38.29
N GLY A 764 -40.34 40.90 -38.09
CA GLY A 764 -39.08 41.64 -37.98
C GLY A 764 -38.46 42.09 -39.30
N ARG A 765 -37.17 42.43 -39.26
CA ARG A 765 -36.46 43.09 -40.37
C ARG A 765 -35.30 42.26 -40.87
N ILE A 766 -35.21 42.12 -42.19
CA ILE A 766 -33.98 41.69 -42.86
C ILE A 766 -33.25 42.92 -43.41
N ILE A 767 -31.95 43.03 -43.10
CA ILE A 767 -31.11 44.15 -43.53
C ILE A 767 -29.93 43.60 -44.31
N PHE A 768 -29.74 44.12 -45.52
CA PHE A 768 -28.56 43.86 -46.34
C PHE A 768 -27.61 45.03 -46.18
N GLU A 769 -26.43 44.79 -45.64
CA GLU A 769 -25.40 45.80 -45.50
C GLU A 769 -24.23 45.39 -46.38
N ASP A 770 -24.01 46.15 -47.46
CA ASP A 770 -22.82 45.96 -48.28
C ASP A 770 -21.61 46.51 -47.50
N ASN A 771 -20.58 45.67 -47.30
CA ASN A 771 -19.24 46.15 -46.95
C ASN A 771 -18.56 46.84 -48.14
#